data_AF-A0A7C9PSF7-F1
#
_entry.id   AF-A0A7C9PSF7-F1
#
_cell.length_a   1.000
_cell.length_b   1.000
_cell.length_c   1.000
_cell.angle_alpha   90.00
_cell.angle_beta   90.00
_cell.angle_gamma   90.00
#
_symmetry.space_group_name_H-M   'P 1'
#
loop_
_entity.id
_entity.type
_entity.pdbx_description
1 polymer ?
#
loop_
_entity_poly.entity_id
_entity_poly.type
_entity_poly.pdbx_seq_one_letter_code
_entity_poly.pdbx_strand_id
1 'polypeptide(L)'
;MRRYDQLRTLSFRLVSGKEMEEKTFYVLKFPEQWKSELRNLQAKLNGRNPEKTSVPIGSLNKAMRALVPDLIYIAPNAARSGDCPWLYSDTPVNPEALHLIICAWAKVQFSKASEQKRSELLGELKVEDLCWQPTKLNLSQWTTAANGTAKLGGDGYNNSFILVPHILAAKFSQDNQDNTPLEFGSEPPLRFRRAPLSIGTHGAELVSWVPIKHEDWYWSVVITFTLQTVPFQDFPVLHCDLSVRRWASKPIRFLPGDRETSVYLLTSVPWLEELHNSNSFQVAPITSERVPASERKDGEPDYRAIWGSNLAALLDCLQPKNPFPTPEEIKENPLSALNFSDSPNAGLVYRNGIKPEHGVGPGLGPQDRRNLVEQIAKVLAPDWQFVEMPERVDFDKYLPTTIDLPKPKNDWKPNADRQEKLEEMQLVLRRGVKNAIGDRLKVEVWYQSESARDNLIAAVRYCLGVPEAAEFPYKFDDLDLALNVSANRLGALGDELKLDSGIKQKKEQRRQAIVRRGDEVREKAGLASVATVAFVELHGAEHFGRNKDPKQALRRGFAQVGRLTQFITVDNKKLVHRGINGFLDLLRQLGVQAEPLKIAIQPPDDKQKSKLNLVENKKQSLPEKINYVGLWLIKFNSSTSADGSTQRVPVMVHMASDTTEIKAIALGFDSWLPYREALLRIAGEEVRGVAKLEKAMPFIKERLRRFPKDTLLLCHAQNLRRAWPWLQNGLISPDEIRFGKESPLSAKKFKGLRIVRVRDSQSKETPEWYAQQEEKHGFTDGIFQMGERVFASTYNTPKQFKKQSVNQSKAAPWTTNRGKTYDASPEVPYWNPGIVELTVAYTQPEDEIWPWAALTHELRHIALQYDEPLKLPLVLHLAKEMQEYVSLLEVEEE
;
A
#
# COMPACT_ATOMS: atom_id res chain seq x y z
N MET A 1 24.67 8.49 14.53
CA MET A 1 23.33 7.88 14.38
C MET A 1 23.16 6.94 15.57
N ARG A 2 22.03 6.92 16.28
CA ARG A 2 21.87 6.01 17.42
C ARG A 2 21.71 4.59 16.88
N ARG A 3 22.67 3.72 17.21
CA ARG A 3 22.58 2.28 16.99
C ARG A 3 21.76 1.69 18.13
N TYR A 4 20.90 0.74 17.79
CA TYR A 4 20.08 -0.01 18.72
C TYR A 4 20.18 -1.47 18.33
N ASP A 5 20.32 -2.35 19.32
CA ASP A 5 20.62 -3.76 19.08
C ASP A 5 19.36 -4.64 19.09
N GLN A 6 18.22 -4.08 19.50
CA GLN A 6 16.94 -4.80 19.56
C GLN A 6 15.80 -3.99 18.96
N LEU A 7 14.84 -4.70 18.37
CA LEU A 7 13.53 -4.16 18.04
C LEU A 7 12.48 -4.61 19.04
N ARG A 8 11.57 -3.71 19.39
CA ARG A 8 10.27 -4.09 19.95
C ARG A 8 9.25 -4.03 18.84
N THR A 9 8.78 -5.18 18.39
CA THR A 9 7.56 -5.25 17.57
C THR A 9 6.34 -5.09 18.48
N LEU A 10 5.33 -4.36 18.00
CA LEU A 10 4.04 -4.24 18.69
C LEU A 10 3.23 -5.50 18.38
N SER A 11 3.66 -6.61 18.97
CA SER A 11 3.16 -7.95 18.65
C SER A 11 3.14 -8.85 19.87
N PHE A 12 2.10 -9.66 19.95
CA PHE A 12 1.83 -10.52 21.10
C PHE A 12 1.61 -11.97 20.66
N ARG A 13 2.00 -12.90 21.51
CA ARG A 13 1.68 -14.33 21.39
C ARG A 13 0.97 -14.79 22.65
N LEU A 14 0.16 -15.84 22.52
CA LEU A 14 -0.36 -16.56 23.66
C LEU A 14 0.82 -17.14 24.47
N VAL A 15 0.74 -17.09 25.80
CA VAL A 15 1.75 -17.70 26.67
C VAL A 15 1.80 -19.21 26.41
N SER A 16 3.01 -19.78 26.35
CA SER A 16 3.18 -21.21 26.04
C SER A 16 2.45 -22.09 27.06
N GLY A 17 1.70 -23.09 26.58
CA GLY A 17 0.90 -23.98 27.42
C GLY A 17 -0.35 -23.36 28.05
N LYS A 18 -0.65 -22.08 27.74
CA LYS A 18 -1.88 -21.44 28.23
C LYS A 18 -3.09 -22.00 27.48
N GLU A 19 -3.94 -22.71 28.22
CA GLU A 19 -5.27 -23.07 27.73
C GLU A 19 -6.22 -21.89 27.86
N MET A 20 -7.08 -21.74 26.86
CA MET A 20 -8.11 -20.71 26.81
C MET A 20 -9.47 -21.38 26.64
N GLU A 21 -10.46 -20.85 27.34
CA GLU A 21 -11.83 -21.33 27.23
C GLU A 21 -12.36 -21.18 25.81
N GLU A 22 -13.15 -22.17 25.40
CA GLU A 22 -13.89 -22.13 24.14
C GLU A 22 -14.95 -21.05 24.21
N LYS A 23 -14.97 -20.15 23.21
CA LYS A 23 -15.98 -19.11 23.08
C LYS A 23 -16.95 -19.43 21.97
N THR A 24 -18.22 -19.16 22.22
CA THR A 24 -19.28 -19.32 21.22
C THR A 24 -19.54 -17.97 20.55
N PHE A 25 -19.59 -17.98 19.23
CA PHE A 25 -19.98 -16.88 18.35
C PHE A 25 -21.12 -17.32 17.46
N TYR A 26 -21.75 -16.38 16.78
CA TYR A 26 -22.84 -16.67 15.87
C TYR A 26 -22.48 -16.20 14.47
N VAL A 27 -22.68 -17.09 13.50
CA VAL A 27 -22.42 -16.83 12.09
C VAL A 27 -23.71 -16.98 11.32
N LEU A 28 -24.12 -15.93 10.63
CA LEU A 28 -25.23 -15.95 9.70
C LEU A 28 -24.68 -16.20 8.30
N LYS A 29 -25.20 -17.20 7.61
CA LYS A 29 -24.87 -17.43 6.20
C LYS A 29 -25.83 -16.64 5.30
N PHE A 30 -25.36 -16.25 4.11
CA PHE A 30 -26.25 -15.58 3.16
C PHE A 30 -27.22 -16.61 2.56
N PRO A 31 -28.55 -16.44 2.67
CA PRO A 31 -29.51 -17.45 2.20
C PRO A 31 -29.33 -17.78 0.73
N GLU A 32 -29.19 -19.07 0.40
CA GLU A 32 -28.95 -19.53 -0.98
C GLU A 32 -30.15 -19.25 -1.87
N GLN A 33 -31.37 -19.48 -1.34
CA GLN A 33 -32.65 -19.26 -2.01
C GLN A 33 -32.85 -17.83 -2.49
N TRP A 34 -32.26 -16.83 -1.83
CA TRP A 34 -32.39 -15.43 -2.23
C TRP A 34 -31.52 -15.06 -3.44
N LYS A 35 -30.47 -15.84 -3.72
CA LYS A 35 -29.43 -15.45 -4.67
C LYS A 35 -29.96 -15.41 -6.10
N SER A 36 -30.82 -16.34 -6.50
CA SER A 36 -31.42 -16.37 -7.85
C SER A 36 -32.29 -15.14 -8.07
N GLU A 37 -33.21 -14.86 -7.14
CA GLU A 37 -34.20 -13.80 -7.29
C GLU A 37 -33.57 -12.42 -7.33
N LEU A 38 -32.67 -12.14 -6.38
CA LEU A 38 -31.91 -10.89 -6.35
C LEU A 38 -31.05 -10.70 -7.61
N ARG A 39 -30.42 -11.78 -8.09
CA ARG A 39 -29.58 -11.74 -9.29
C ARG A 39 -30.41 -11.53 -10.55
N ASN A 40 -31.53 -12.22 -10.69
CA ASN A 40 -32.42 -12.13 -11.85
C ASN A 40 -33.02 -10.73 -11.98
N LEU A 41 -33.50 -10.15 -10.88
CA LEU A 41 -34.04 -8.79 -10.89
C LEU A 41 -32.96 -7.76 -11.20
N GLN A 42 -31.77 -7.89 -10.59
CA GLN A 42 -30.64 -7.02 -10.88
C GLN A 42 -30.19 -7.13 -12.36
N ALA A 43 -30.19 -8.33 -12.93
CA ALA A 43 -29.82 -8.57 -14.32
C ALA A 43 -30.81 -7.91 -15.28
N LYS A 44 -32.11 -8.04 -14.99
CA LYS A 44 -33.19 -7.41 -15.76
C LYS A 44 -33.09 -5.88 -15.77
N LEU A 45 -32.86 -5.26 -14.61
CA LEU A 45 -32.72 -3.80 -14.52
C LEU A 45 -31.48 -3.27 -15.24
N ASN A 46 -30.41 -4.05 -15.28
CA ASN A 46 -29.18 -3.66 -15.95
C ASN A 46 -29.10 -4.09 -17.42
N GLY A 47 -30.10 -4.83 -17.94
CA GLY A 47 -30.07 -5.40 -19.28
C GLY A 47 -28.91 -6.38 -19.50
N ARG A 48 -28.57 -7.19 -18.48
CA ARG A 48 -27.44 -8.13 -18.50
C ARG A 48 -27.92 -9.58 -18.40
N ASN A 49 -27.06 -10.51 -18.81
CA ASN A 49 -27.28 -11.94 -18.55
C ASN A 49 -27.25 -12.21 -17.03
N PRO A 50 -28.25 -12.89 -16.45
CA PRO A 50 -28.26 -13.30 -15.05
C PRO A 50 -27.00 -14.04 -14.60
N GLU A 51 -26.48 -14.97 -15.39
CA GLU A 51 -25.29 -15.77 -15.03
C GLU A 51 -24.02 -14.93 -14.89
N LYS A 52 -23.96 -13.78 -15.57
CA LYS A 52 -22.85 -12.82 -15.49
C LYS A 52 -23.12 -11.67 -14.52
N THR A 53 -24.25 -11.70 -13.81
CA THR A 53 -24.67 -10.67 -12.87
C THR A 53 -24.47 -11.16 -11.44
N SER A 54 -24.01 -10.28 -10.55
CA SER A 54 -23.89 -10.56 -9.12
C SER A 54 -25.03 -9.89 -8.35
N VAL A 55 -25.42 -10.49 -7.23
CA VAL A 55 -26.28 -9.84 -6.23
C VAL A 55 -25.63 -8.52 -5.80
N PRO A 56 -26.37 -7.41 -5.66
CA PRO A 56 -25.84 -6.10 -5.25
C PRO A 56 -25.45 -6.03 -3.75
N ILE A 57 -24.85 -7.09 -3.20
CA ILE A 57 -24.52 -7.26 -1.77
C ILE A 57 -23.63 -6.13 -1.21
N GLY A 58 -22.84 -5.46 -2.03
CA GLY A 58 -22.02 -4.33 -1.57
C GLY A 58 -22.83 -3.20 -0.93
N SER A 59 -24.01 -2.90 -1.49
CA SER A 59 -24.92 -1.89 -0.93
C SER A 59 -25.62 -2.36 0.34
N LEU A 60 -26.01 -3.64 0.40
CA LEU A 60 -26.58 -4.28 1.58
C LEU A 60 -25.57 -4.33 2.74
N ASN A 61 -24.32 -4.71 2.46
CA ASN A 61 -23.26 -4.75 3.46
C ASN A 61 -22.96 -3.37 4.05
N LYS A 62 -23.09 -2.29 3.25
CA LYS A 62 -22.99 -0.92 3.76
C LYS A 62 -24.15 -0.57 4.69
N ALA A 63 -25.37 -1.01 4.37
CA ALA A 63 -26.53 -0.84 5.25
C ALA A 63 -26.34 -1.60 6.56
N MET A 64 -25.90 -2.87 6.51
CA MET A 64 -25.60 -3.66 7.71
C MET A 64 -24.53 -2.98 8.59
N ARG A 65 -23.45 -2.47 7.99
CA ARG A 65 -22.39 -1.75 8.72
C ARG A 65 -22.87 -0.44 9.38
N ALA A 66 -23.90 0.19 8.82
CA ALA A 66 -24.43 1.46 9.30
C ALA A 66 -25.54 1.28 10.35
N LEU A 67 -26.36 0.23 10.25
CA LEU A 67 -27.59 0.07 11.01
C LEU A 67 -27.52 -1.02 12.08
N VAL A 68 -26.68 -2.04 11.91
CA VAL A 68 -26.61 -3.18 12.83
C VAL A 68 -25.41 -2.98 13.79
N PRO A 69 -25.66 -2.81 15.09
CA PRO A 69 -24.59 -2.69 16.09
C PRO A 69 -23.83 -4.01 16.28
N ASP A 70 -22.62 -3.92 16.86
CA ASP A 70 -21.78 -5.05 17.31
C ASP A 70 -21.43 -6.14 16.29
N LEU A 71 -21.68 -5.93 14.99
CA LEU A 71 -21.17 -6.85 13.96
C LEU A 71 -19.65 -6.94 14.02
N ILE A 72 -19.15 -8.15 14.23
CA ILE A 72 -17.73 -8.47 14.30
C ILE A 72 -17.10 -8.37 12.91
N TYR A 73 -17.79 -8.93 11.91
CA TYR A 73 -17.30 -9.01 10.54
C TYR A 73 -18.45 -9.12 9.54
N ILE A 74 -18.24 -8.50 8.37
CA ILE A 74 -19.16 -8.54 7.23
C ILE A 74 -18.39 -9.06 6.02
N ALA A 75 -18.76 -10.25 5.55
CA ALA A 75 -18.12 -10.88 4.41
C ALA A 75 -18.52 -10.18 3.09
N PRO A 76 -17.54 -9.74 2.26
CA PRO A 76 -17.79 -8.92 1.08
C PRO A 76 -18.45 -9.69 -0.07
N ASN A 77 -18.35 -11.02 -0.07
CA ASN A 77 -18.69 -11.88 -1.19
C ASN A 77 -19.67 -13.00 -0.80
N ALA A 78 -20.44 -12.84 0.28
CA ALA A 78 -21.31 -13.90 0.80
C ALA A 78 -22.42 -14.32 -0.18
N ALA A 79 -22.86 -13.42 -1.07
CA ALA A 79 -23.86 -13.74 -2.09
C ALA A 79 -23.28 -14.40 -3.37
N ARG A 80 -22.03 -14.88 -3.35
CA ARG A 80 -21.51 -15.77 -4.40
C ARG A 80 -22.14 -17.16 -4.28
N SER A 81 -21.93 -18.03 -5.26
CA SER A 81 -22.50 -19.39 -5.28
C SER A 81 -22.09 -20.21 -4.05
N GLY A 82 -23.01 -21.02 -3.55
CA GLY A 82 -22.78 -21.94 -2.44
C GLY A 82 -22.95 -21.28 -1.06
N ASP A 83 -23.09 -22.11 -0.05
CA ASP A 83 -23.41 -21.69 1.31
C ASP A 83 -22.21 -20.95 1.96
N CYS A 84 -22.29 -19.62 2.00
CA CYS A 84 -21.18 -18.75 2.41
C CYS A 84 -21.53 -17.95 3.67
N PRO A 85 -20.65 -17.94 4.70
CA PRO A 85 -20.78 -17.04 5.83
C PRO A 85 -20.90 -15.58 5.39
N TRP A 86 -21.75 -14.83 6.09
CA TRP A 86 -22.06 -13.44 5.80
C TRP A 86 -21.78 -12.50 6.96
N LEU A 87 -22.52 -12.63 8.06
CA LEU A 87 -22.42 -11.77 9.24
C LEU A 87 -21.91 -12.57 10.43
N TYR A 88 -21.10 -11.92 11.27
CA TYR A 88 -20.52 -12.49 12.47
C TYR A 88 -20.89 -11.60 13.66
N SER A 89 -21.31 -12.23 14.75
CA SER A 89 -21.71 -11.53 15.98
C SER A 89 -21.35 -12.35 17.22
N ASP A 90 -21.22 -11.69 18.37
CA ASP A 90 -21.05 -12.34 19.68
C ASP A 90 -22.36 -12.95 20.18
N THR A 91 -23.48 -12.38 19.77
CA THR A 91 -24.85 -12.78 20.08
C THR A 91 -25.70 -12.79 18.80
N PRO A 92 -26.71 -13.66 18.66
CA PRO A 92 -27.59 -13.62 17.49
C PRO A 92 -28.29 -12.26 17.42
N VAL A 93 -28.14 -11.57 16.29
CA VAL A 93 -28.93 -10.35 16.03
C VAL A 93 -30.35 -10.79 15.69
N ASN A 94 -31.34 -10.10 16.24
CA ASN A 94 -32.76 -10.35 16.00
C ASN A 94 -33.06 -10.51 14.48
N PRO A 95 -33.52 -11.68 14.02
CA PRO A 95 -33.79 -11.95 12.61
C PRO A 95 -34.85 -11.02 12.00
N GLU A 96 -35.87 -10.65 12.75
CA GLU A 96 -36.93 -9.73 12.32
C GLU A 96 -36.36 -8.34 12.04
N ALA A 97 -35.47 -7.83 12.89
CA ALA A 97 -34.78 -6.55 12.70
C ALA A 97 -33.92 -6.56 11.42
N LEU A 98 -33.17 -7.65 11.20
CA LEU A 98 -32.37 -7.83 10.00
C LEU A 98 -33.27 -7.89 8.75
N HIS A 99 -34.37 -8.62 8.83
CA HIS A 99 -35.36 -8.75 7.76
C HIS A 99 -35.97 -7.40 7.36
N LEU A 100 -36.31 -6.55 8.33
CA LEU A 100 -36.79 -5.17 8.08
C LEU A 100 -35.76 -4.35 7.29
N ILE A 101 -34.48 -4.39 7.70
CA ILE A 101 -33.39 -3.70 7.00
C ILE A 101 -33.23 -4.24 5.58
N ILE A 102 -33.28 -5.56 5.40
CA ILE A 102 -33.15 -6.22 4.09
C ILE A 102 -34.32 -5.88 3.17
N CYS A 103 -35.55 -5.87 3.67
CA CYS A 103 -36.74 -5.50 2.92
C CYS A 103 -36.73 -4.04 2.51
N ALA A 104 -36.39 -3.13 3.44
CA ALA A 104 -36.17 -1.73 3.14
C ALA A 104 -35.09 -1.56 2.05
N TRP A 105 -33.99 -2.29 2.17
CA TRP A 105 -32.90 -2.25 1.20
C TRP A 105 -33.35 -2.71 -0.19
N ALA A 106 -34.07 -3.82 -0.27
CA ALA A 106 -34.60 -4.32 -1.53
C ALA A 106 -35.54 -3.31 -2.19
N LYS A 107 -36.42 -2.66 -1.42
CA LYS A 107 -37.30 -1.59 -1.94
C LYS A 107 -36.52 -0.44 -2.56
N VAL A 108 -35.46 0.05 -1.90
CA VAL A 108 -34.66 1.16 -2.41
C VAL A 108 -33.77 0.73 -3.59
N GLN A 109 -33.07 -0.39 -3.46
CA GLN A 109 -32.15 -0.92 -4.46
C GLN A 109 -32.86 -1.25 -5.78
N PHE A 110 -34.08 -1.76 -5.70
CA PHE A 110 -34.90 -2.15 -6.85
C PHE A 110 -36.06 -1.17 -7.11
N SER A 111 -35.95 0.08 -6.67
CA SER A 111 -36.96 1.15 -6.86
C SER A 111 -37.38 1.35 -8.32
N LYS A 112 -36.50 1.06 -9.29
CA LYS A 112 -36.79 1.12 -10.73
C LYS A 112 -37.58 -0.08 -11.29
N ALA A 113 -37.73 -1.16 -10.53
CA ALA A 113 -38.55 -2.31 -10.93
C ALA A 113 -40.05 -1.99 -10.78
N SER A 114 -40.92 -2.74 -11.45
CA SER A 114 -42.37 -2.62 -11.26
C SER A 114 -42.77 -3.05 -9.85
N GLU A 115 -43.83 -2.43 -9.31
CA GLU A 115 -44.32 -2.71 -7.96
C GLU A 115 -44.62 -4.20 -7.73
N GLN A 116 -45.29 -4.83 -8.70
CA GLN A 116 -45.55 -6.28 -8.68
C GLN A 116 -44.27 -7.10 -8.47
N LYS A 117 -43.20 -6.84 -9.24
CA LYS A 117 -41.94 -7.60 -9.14
C LYS A 117 -41.22 -7.34 -7.83
N ARG A 118 -41.33 -6.12 -7.28
CA ARG A 118 -40.80 -5.82 -5.95
C ARG A 118 -41.56 -6.60 -4.89
N SER A 119 -42.88 -6.68 -4.97
CA SER A 119 -43.71 -7.46 -4.04
C SER A 119 -43.40 -8.96 -4.13
N GLU A 120 -43.25 -9.50 -5.34
CA GLU A 120 -42.83 -10.89 -5.58
C GLU A 120 -41.47 -11.15 -4.90
N LEU A 121 -40.45 -10.31 -5.16
CA LEU A 121 -39.16 -10.44 -4.51
C LEU A 121 -39.27 -10.38 -2.97
N LEU A 122 -40.02 -9.43 -2.42
CA LEU A 122 -40.17 -9.28 -0.97
C LEU A 122 -40.86 -10.50 -0.33
N GLY A 123 -41.78 -11.16 -1.05
CA GLY A 123 -42.41 -12.40 -0.58
C GLY A 123 -41.46 -13.60 -0.51
N GLU A 124 -40.39 -13.58 -1.31
CA GLU A 124 -39.36 -14.63 -1.32
C GLU A 124 -38.27 -14.42 -0.24
N LEU A 125 -38.08 -13.18 0.23
CA LEU A 125 -37.12 -12.87 1.29
C LEU A 125 -37.76 -13.17 2.64
N LYS A 126 -37.69 -14.42 3.12
CA LYS A 126 -38.39 -14.86 4.34
C LYS A 126 -37.54 -14.71 5.59
N VAL A 127 -38.14 -14.34 6.73
CA VAL A 127 -37.39 -14.14 7.98
C VAL A 127 -36.79 -15.46 8.49
N GLU A 128 -37.46 -16.59 8.25
CA GLU A 128 -37.02 -17.92 8.66
C GLU A 128 -35.71 -18.36 7.98
N ASP A 129 -35.34 -17.71 6.87
CA ASP A 129 -34.10 -17.96 6.15
C ASP A 129 -32.87 -17.37 6.88
N LEU A 130 -33.09 -16.44 7.82
CA LEU A 130 -32.05 -15.75 8.58
C LEU A 130 -31.58 -16.55 9.81
N CYS A 131 -31.03 -17.73 9.55
CA CYS A 131 -30.60 -18.66 10.58
C CYS A 131 -29.17 -18.41 11.09
N TRP A 132 -29.03 -17.86 12.31
CA TRP A 132 -27.74 -17.77 13.00
C TRP A 132 -27.27 -19.14 13.48
N GLN A 133 -26.04 -19.52 13.11
CA GLN A 133 -25.42 -20.79 13.52
C GLN A 133 -24.36 -20.56 14.59
N PRO A 134 -24.44 -21.25 15.75
CA PRO A 134 -23.39 -21.17 16.75
C PRO A 134 -22.10 -21.76 16.20
N THR A 135 -21.02 -21.01 16.33
CA THR A 135 -19.66 -21.38 15.95
C THR A 135 -18.78 -21.29 17.17
N LYS A 136 -18.19 -22.41 17.55
CA LYS A 136 -17.29 -22.47 18.69
C LYS A 136 -15.86 -22.25 18.25
N LEU A 137 -15.12 -21.48 19.03
CA LEU A 137 -13.72 -21.16 18.77
C LEU A 137 -12.90 -21.38 20.04
N ASN A 138 -11.92 -22.27 19.96
CA ASN A 138 -10.88 -22.37 20.97
C ASN A 138 -9.68 -21.49 20.56
N LEU A 139 -9.38 -20.50 21.41
CA LEU A 139 -8.30 -19.52 21.19
C LEU A 139 -6.89 -20.11 21.28
N SER A 140 -6.74 -21.24 22.00
CA SER A 140 -5.48 -21.92 22.27
C SER A 140 -5.21 -23.12 21.35
N GLN A 141 -6.16 -23.46 20.47
CA GLN A 141 -6.02 -24.59 19.56
C GLN A 141 -5.73 -24.14 18.14
N TRP A 142 -4.56 -24.53 17.64
CA TRP A 142 -4.20 -24.50 16.23
C TRP A 142 -3.36 -25.74 15.93
N THR A 143 -3.23 -26.05 14.64
CA THR A 143 -2.33 -27.11 14.20
C THR A 143 -1.09 -26.49 13.59
N THR A 144 -0.12 -27.32 13.22
CA THR A 144 1.07 -26.88 12.51
C THR A 144 1.03 -27.44 11.10
N ALA A 145 1.21 -26.59 10.09
CA ALA A 145 1.35 -27.02 8.72
C ALA A 145 2.68 -27.78 8.52
N ALA A 146 2.81 -28.52 7.42
CA ALA A 146 3.99 -29.34 7.15
C ALA A 146 5.32 -28.55 7.12
N ASN A 147 5.27 -27.24 6.91
CA ASN A 147 6.41 -26.34 6.92
C ASN A 147 6.73 -25.75 8.30
N GLY A 148 6.05 -26.17 9.38
CA GLY A 148 6.23 -25.60 10.72
C GLY A 148 5.42 -24.34 10.99
N THR A 149 4.70 -23.79 10.01
CA THR A 149 3.87 -22.59 10.22
C THR A 149 2.58 -22.93 10.95
N ALA A 150 2.15 -22.09 11.90
CA ALA A 150 0.86 -22.15 12.54
C ALA A 150 -0.27 -22.18 11.50
N LYS A 151 -1.10 -23.23 11.57
CA LYS A 151 -2.28 -23.43 10.75
C LYS A 151 -3.51 -23.22 11.61
N LEU A 152 -4.07 -22.02 11.44
CA LEU A 152 -5.33 -21.61 12.04
C LEU A 152 -6.51 -22.22 11.30
N GLY A 153 -7.59 -22.53 12.02
CA GLY A 153 -8.85 -23.03 11.48
C GLY A 153 -8.93 -24.55 11.28
N GLY A 154 -10.02 -25.14 11.78
CA GLY A 154 -10.46 -26.52 11.52
C GLY A 154 -11.87 -26.61 10.91
N ASP A 155 -12.50 -25.45 10.65
CA ASP A 155 -13.92 -25.27 10.33
C ASP A 155 -14.21 -24.85 8.87
N GLY A 156 -13.20 -24.91 8.00
CA GLY A 156 -13.31 -24.57 6.57
C GLY A 156 -13.24 -23.08 6.21
N TYR A 157 -13.61 -22.16 7.12
CA TYR A 157 -13.64 -20.71 6.87
C TYR A 157 -12.56 -19.91 7.62
N ASN A 158 -11.80 -20.55 8.52
CA ASN A 158 -10.67 -19.98 9.25
C ASN A 158 -11.05 -18.76 10.09
N ASN A 159 -12.07 -18.94 10.93
CA ASN A 159 -12.68 -17.89 11.73
C ASN A 159 -11.73 -17.27 12.77
N SER A 160 -10.61 -17.92 13.10
CA SER A 160 -9.61 -17.41 14.04
C SER A 160 -9.09 -16.02 13.66
N PHE A 161 -8.88 -15.74 12.37
CA PHE A 161 -8.42 -14.43 11.89
C PHE A 161 -9.41 -13.28 12.14
N ILE A 162 -10.70 -13.62 12.32
CA ILE A 162 -11.79 -12.67 12.56
C ILE A 162 -12.03 -12.54 14.07
N LEU A 163 -12.18 -13.67 14.75
CA LEU A 163 -12.75 -13.73 16.10
C LEU A 163 -11.71 -13.53 17.22
N VAL A 164 -10.46 -13.98 17.03
CA VAL A 164 -9.40 -13.77 18.05
C VAL A 164 -9.13 -12.28 18.29
N PRO A 165 -8.91 -11.44 17.24
CA PRO A 165 -8.73 -10.00 17.44
C PRO A 165 -9.93 -9.35 18.13
N HIS A 166 -11.14 -9.79 17.82
CA HIS A 166 -12.36 -9.27 18.44
C HIS A 166 -12.42 -9.54 19.95
N ILE A 167 -12.09 -10.77 20.37
CA ILE A 167 -12.05 -11.14 21.80
C ILE A 167 -11.07 -10.26 22.58
N LEU A 168 -9.91 -10.00 21.99
CA LEU A 168 -8.88 -9.19 22.64
C LEU A 168 -9.26 -7.72 22.63
N ALA A 169 -9.88 -7.21 21.57
CA ALA A 169 -10.41 -5.86 21.54
C ALA A 169 -11.49 -5.64 22.61
N ALA A 170 -12.33 -6.64 22.88
CA ALA A 170 -13.37 -6.54 23.90
C ALA A 170 -12.82 -6.25 25.30
N LYS A 171 -11.58 -6.67 25.64
CA LYS A 171 -10.93 -6.35 26.93
C LYS A 171 -10.75 -4.83 27.15
N PHE A 172 -10.74 -4.02 26.09
CA PHE A 172 -10.51 -2.57 26.15
C PHE A 172 -11.80 -1.74 26.03
N SER A 173 -12.94 -2.37 25.75
CA SER A 173 -14.20 -1.67 25.44
C SER A 173 -15.37 -2.07 26.33
N GLN A 174 -15.14 -2.88 27.37
CA GLN A 174 -16.19 -3.22 28.34
C GLN A 174 -16.61 -1.98 29.13
N ASP A 175 -17.87 -1.93 29.54
CA ASP A 175 -18.45 -0.83 30.34
C ASP A 175 -18.56 -1.25 31.80
N ASN A 176 -17.51 -1.88 32.33
CA ASN A 176 -17.40 -2.35 33.71
C ASN A 176 -16.20 -1.68 34.41
N GLN A 177 -16.12 -1.86 35.74
CA GLN A 177 -15.02 -1.34 36.55
C GLN A 177 -13.63 -1.85 36.11
N ASP A 178 -13.57 -2.94 35.33
CA ASP A 178 -12.35 -3.53 34.80
C ASP A 178 -11.84 -2.88 33.50
N ASN A 179 -12.61 -1.95 32.90
CA ASN A 179 -12.15 -1.18 31.74
C ASN A 179 -11.01 -0.25 32.15
N THR A 180 -9.80 -0.76 32.02
CA THR A 180 -8.56 -0.08 32.38
C THR A 180 -8.30 1.00 31.34
N PRO A 181 -8.51 2.29 31.68
CA PRO A 181 -8.20 3.35 30.75
C PRO A 181 -6.69 3.41 30.50
N LEU A 182 -6.29 3.88 29.32
CA LEU A 182 -4.88 4.04 29.00
C LEU A 182 -4.44 5.49 29.24
N GLU A 183 -3.37 5.65 30.00
CA GLU A 183 -2.76 6.95 30.26
C GLU A 183 -1.99 7.43 29.04
N PHE A 184 -2.27 8.65 28.56
CA PHE A 184 -1.60 9.18 27.37
C PHE A 184 -1.23 10.67 27.49
N GLY A 185 -1.34 11.26 28.68
CA GLY A 185 -1.17 12.69 28.90
C GLY A 185 -2.38 13.54 28.49
N SER A 186 -3.45 12.90 28.01
CA SER A 186 -4.77 13.52 27.87
C SER A 186 -5.57 13.37 29.17
N GLU A 187 -6.37 14.37 29.48
CA GLU A 187 -7.40 14.27 30.51
C GLU A 187 -8.79 14.37 29.87
N PRO A 188 -9.71 13.41 30.12
CA PRO A 188 -9.50 12.18 30.91
C PRO A 188 -8.60 11.14 30.20
N PRO A 189 -8.16 10.09 30.93
CA PRO A 189 -7.50 8.92 30.34
C PRO A 189 -8.30 8.27 29.20
N LEU A 190 -7.60 7.59 28.29
CA LEU A 190 -8.21 7.04 27.08
C LEU A 190 -9.11 5.84 27.38
N ARG A 191 -10.39 5.97 27.05
CA ARG A 191 -11.35 4.86 26.99
C ARG A 191 -11.65 4.52 25.54
N PHE A 192 -11.83 3.24 25.23
CA PHE A 192 -11.99 2.78 23.85
C PHE A 192 -13.38 2.23 23.58
N ARG A 193 -13.86 2.48 22.35
CA ARG A 193 -15.07 1.86 21.79
C ARG A 193 -14.69 1.05 20.57
N ARG A 194 -15.35 -0.10 20.37
CA ARG A 194 -15.14 -0.90 19.16
C ARG A 194 -15.70 -0.17 17.95
N ALA A 195 -15.05 -0.38 16.81
CA ALA A 195 -15.45 0.17 15.53
C ALA A 195 -15.41 -0.91 14.44
N PRO A 196 -16.42 -0.97 13.55
CA PRO A 196 -16.41 -1.92 12.44
C PRO A 196 -15.37 -1.48 11.42
N LEU A 197 -14.44 -2.38 11.13
CA LEU A 197 -13.50 -2.23 10.02
C LEU A 197 -14.22 -2.14 8.67
N SER A 198 -13.49 -1.74 7.63
CA SER A 198 -13.97 -1.79 6.26
C SER A 198 -14.41 -3.22 5.89
N ILE A 199 -15.53 -3.33 5.17
CA ILE A 199 -16.12 -4.61 4.75
C ILE A 199 -15.04 -5.54 4.17
N GLY A 200 -14.97 -6.78 4.67
CA GLY A 200 -13.99 -7.78 4.24
C GLY A 200 -12.58 -7.66 4.85
N THR A 201 -12.36 -6.73 5.77
CA THR A 201 -11.08 -6.61 6.49
C THR A 201 -11.13 -7.43 7.77
N HIS A 202 -10.17 -8.33 7.97
CA HIS A 202 -10.03 -9.09 9.21
C HIS A 202 -9.34 -8.26 10.30
N GLY A 203 -9.69 -8.51 11.57
CA GLY A 203 -9.16 -7.79 12.71
C GLY A 203 -10.26 -7.11 13.54
N ALA A 204 -9.83 -6.31 14.51
CA ALA A 204 -10.72 -5.49 15.34
C ALA A 204 -10.12 -4.09 15.52
N GLU A 205 -10.95 -3.06 15.46
CA GLU A 205 -10.56 -1.68 15.66
C GLU A 205 -11.20 -1.11 16.93
N LEU A 206 -10.40 -0.38 17.70
CA LEU A 206 -10.78 0.34 18.89
C LEU A 206 -10.43 1.81 18.70
N VAL A 207 -11.35 2.71 19.03
CA VAL A 207 -11.19 4.15 18.87
C VAL A 207 -11.40 4.81 20.23
N SER A 208 -10.47 5.66 20.65
CA SER A 208 -10.62 6.37 21.92
C SER A 208 -11.78 7.37 21.85
N TRP A 209 -12.64 7.37 22.86
CA TRP A 209 -13.82 8.23 22.95
C TRP A 209 -14.13 8.63 24.41
N VAL A 210 -14.40 9.91 24.72
CA VAL A 210 -14.49 11.07 23.81
C VAL A 210 -13.15 11.44 23.15
N PRO A 211 -13.13 12.09 21.97
CA PRO A 211 -11.89 12.51 21.31
C PRO A 211 -11.09 13.51 22.13
N ILE A 212 -9.77 13.48 21.99
CA ILE A 212 -8.84 14.47 22.53
C ILE A 212 -9.03 15.79 21.77
N LYS A 213 -9.16 16.88 22.51
CA LYS A 213 -9.24 18.24 21.97
C LYS A 213 -7.86 18.87 21.86
N HIS A 214 -7.58 19.52 20.74
CA HIS A 214 -6.43 20.40 20.56
C HIS A 214 -6.88 21.66 19.81
N GLU A 215 -6.89 22.80 20.50
CA GLU A 215 -7.53 24.03 19.99
C GLU A 215 -8.98 23.74 19.58
N ASP A 216 -9.32 23.98 18.31
CA ASP A 216 -10.64 23.71 17.71
C ASP A 216 -10.75 22.32 17.07
N TRP A 217 -9.71 21.48 17.18
CA TRP A 217 -9.62 20.20 16.49
C TRP A 217 -9.79 19.01 17.43
N TYR A 218 -10.43 17.96 16.94
CA TYR A 218 -10.69 16.74 17.71
C TYR A 218 -10.05 15.53 17.05
N TRP A 219 -9.43 14.66 17.85
CA TRP A 219 -8.76 13.47 17.36
C TRP A 219 -8.77 12.34 18.38
N SER A 220 -8.61 11.10 17.92
CA SER A 220 -8.62 9.89 18.75
C SER A 220 -7.40 9.04 18.48
N VAL A 221 -6.94 8.31 19.50
CA VAL A 221 -6.01 7.20 19.35
C VAL A 221 -6.80 5.98 18.86
N VAL A 222 -6.23 5.24 17.92
CA VAL A 222 -6.83 4.02 17.37
C VAL A 222 -5.88 2.85 17.60
N ILE A 223 -6.41 1.79 18.19
CA ILE A 223 -5.75 0.49 18.31
C ILE A 223 -6.39 -0.44 17.27
N THR A 224 -5.59 -1.14 16.48
CA THR A 224 -6.08 -2.23 15.64
C THR A 224 -5.36 -3.51 15.99
N PHE A 225 -6.12 -4.56 16.28
CA PHE A 225 -5.61 -5.90 16.39
C PHE A 225 -5.81 -6.68 15.09
N THR A 226 -4.76 -7.35 14.61
CA THR A 226 -4.86 -8.32 13.51
C THR A 226 -4.10 -9.59 13.87
N LEU A 227 -4.65 -10.75 13.54
CA LEU A 227 -3.97 -12.03 13.75
C LEU A 227 -3.18 -12.38 12.49
N GLN A 228 -1.93 -12.81 12.64
CA GLN A 228 -1.03 -13.16 11.56
C GLN A 228 -0.36 -14.51 11.82
N THR A 229 0.12 -15.13 10.75
CA THR A 229 1.03 -16.27 10.80
C THR A 229 2.38 -15.86 10.23
N VAL A 230 3.45 -16.43 10.76
CA VAL A 230 4.83 -16.18 10.29
C VAL A 230 5.36 -17.51 9.73
N PRO A 231 6.02 -17.52 8.55
CA PRO A 231 6.59 -18.77 8.03
C PRO A 231 7.49 -19.46 9.02
N PHE A 232 7.37 -20.78 9.11
CA PHE A 232 8.22 -21.65 9.94
C PHE A 232 8.05 -21.42 11.45
N GLN A 233 7.03 -20.67 11.86
CA GLN A 233 6.70 -20.43 13.26
C GLN A 233 5.39 -21.12 13.62
N ASP A 234 5.40 -21.96 14.64
CA ASP A 234 4.30 -22.87 15.01
C ASP A 234 3.21 -22.21 15.87
N PHE A 235 3.35 -20.93 16.24
CA PHE A 235 2.32 -20.14 16.91
C PHE A 235 1.90 -18.92 16.07
N PRO A 236 0.63 -18.49 16.14
CA PRO A 236 0.18 -17.25 15.51
C PRO A 236 0.62 -16.02 16.33
N VAL A 237 0.64 -14.86 15.68
CA VAL A 237 1.03 -13.58 16.30
C VAL A 237 -0.10 -12.58 16.15
N LEU A 238 -0.46 -11.93 17.25
CA LEU A 238 -1.36 -10.79 17.25
C LEU A 238 -0.55 -9.50 17.03
N HIS A 239 -0.74 -8.84 15.90
CA HIS A 239 -0.21 -7.50 15.67
C HIS A 239 -1.12 -6.45 16.33
N CYS A 240 -0.48 -5.42 16.88
CA CYS A 240 -1.14 -4.24 17.44
C CYS A 240 -0.64 -2.99 16.69
N ASP A 241 -1.48 -2.41 15.85
CA ASP A 241 -1.19 -1.16 15.13
C ASP A 241 -1.75 0.04 15.89
N LEU A 242 -0.94 1.07 16.09
CA LEU A 242 -1.34 2.31 16.76
C LEU A 242 -1.40 3.46 15.75
N SER A 243 -2.53 4.16 15.68
CA SER A 243 -2.70 5.27 14.75
C SER A 243 -3.54 6.41 15.33
N VAL A 244 -3.63 7.50 14.56
CA VAL A 244 -4.42 8.68 14.91
C VAL A 244 -5.59 8.81 13.95
N ARG A 245 -6.80 8.93 14.50
CA ARG A 245 -8.01 9.32 13.77
C ARG A 245 -8.30 10.79 14.02
N ARG A 246 -8.45 11.56 12.95
CA ARG A 246 -8.74 13.00 13.00
C ARG A 246 -10.20 13.19 12.62
N TRP A 247 -10.93 14.03 13.35
CA TRP A 247 -12.34 14.30 13.10
C TRP A 247 -12.48 15.67 12.45
N ALA A 248 -13.35 15.82 11.47
CA ALA A 248 -13.70 17.16 11.00
C ALA A 248 -14.31 17.94 12.16
N SER A 249 -13.82 19.15 12.40
CA SER A 249 -14.26 20.00 13.53
C SER A 249 -14.64 21.42 13.11
N LYS A 250 -14.40 21.76 11.83
CA LYS A 250 -14.71 23.07 11.24
C LYS A 250 -15.56 22.89 9.98
N PRO A 251 -16.41 23.87 9.61
CA PRO A 251 -17.22 23.81 8.40
C PRO A 251 -16.40 23.41 7.17
N ILE A 252 -16.86 22.39 6.45
CA ILE A 252 -16.11 21.78 5.35
C ILE A 252 -16.36 22.56 4.07
N ARG A 253 -15.32 23.26 3.62
CA ARG A 253 -15.36 24.07 2.40
C ARG A 253 -15.15 23.24 1.14
N PHE A 254 -14.46 22.10 1.28
CA PHE A 254 -14.21 21.19 0.16
C PHE A 254 -14.13 19.75 0.66
N LEU A 255 -14.94 18.88 0.07
CA LEU A 255 -14.93 17.44 0.27
C LEU A 255 -14.56 16.78 -1.07
N PRO A 256 -13.42 16.06 -1.16
CA PRO A 256 -13.05 15.37 -2.39
C PRO A 256 -14.11 14.31 -2.78
N GLY A 257 -14.66 14.41 -3.99
CA GLY A 257 -15.70 13.50 -4.51
C GLY A 257 -15.16 12.23 -5.20
N ASP A 258 -13.85 11.97 -5.11
CA ASP A 258 -13.18 10.81 -5.71
C ASP A 258 -13.42 9.49 -4.94
N ARG A 259 -13.80 9.60 -3.66
CA ARG A 259 -14.05 8.46 -2.76
C ARG A 259 -15.02 8.83 -1.65
N GLU A 260 -15.70 7.84 -1.11
CA GLU A 260 -16.53 7.96 0.08
C GLU A 260 -15.70 8.30 1.34
N THR A 261 -16.25 9.11 2.24
CA THR A 261 -15.66 9.49 3.53
C THR A 261 -16.49 8.92 4.66
N SER A 262 -15.87 8.23 5.62
CA SER A 262 -16.59 7.57 6.71
C SER A 262 -17.06 8.55 7.80
N VAL A 263 -18.31 8.39 8.23
CA VAL A 263 -18.89 8.95 9.44
C VAL A 263 -19.07 7.83 10.46
N TYR A 264 -18.59 8.06 11.67
CA TYR A 264 -18.72 7.15 12.80
C TYR A 264 -19.89 7.61 13.66
N LEU A 265 -20.75 6.67 14.00
CA LEU A 265 -22.06 6.93 14.60
C LEU A 265 -22.14 6.24 15.95
N LEU A 266 -22.63 6.96 16.96
CA LEU A 266 -23.01 6.39 18.26
C LEU A 266 -24.41 6.88 18.62
N THR A 267 -25.21 6.01 19.21
CA THR A 267 -26.56 6.35 19.68
C THR A 267 -26.77 5.89 21.11
N SER A 268 -27.67 6.56 21.81
CA SER A 268 -28.15 6.13 23.13
C SER A 268 -29.37 5.22 23.06
N VAL A 269 -30.07 5.22 21.92
CA VAL A 269 -31.22 4.36 21.63
C VAL A 269 -30.96 3.55 20.36
N PRO A 270 -31.47 2.31 20.29
CA PRO A 270 -31.43 1.53 19.06
C PRO A 270 -32.16 2.23 17.92
N TRP A 271 -31.68 2.03 16.68
CA TRP A 271 -32.30 2.56 15.48
C TRP A 271 -33.65 1.90 15.16
N LEU A 272 -33.80 0.63 15.56
CA LEU A 272 -35.00 -0.18 15.46
C LEU A 272 -35.29 -0.75 16.85
N GLU A 273 -36.56 -0.87 17.24
CA GLU A 273 -36.95 -1.34 18.57
C GLU A 273 -36.42 -2.74 18.88
N GLU A 274 -36.26 -3.56 17.85
CA GLU A 274 -35.82 -4.95 17.91
C GLU A 274 -34.29 -5.10 17.99
N LEU A 275 -33.51 -4.01 17.87
CA LEU A 275 -32.06 -4.01 18.05
C LEU A 275 -31.68 -3.60 19.47
N HIS A 276 -30.57 -4.13 19.99
CA HIS A 276 -30.04 -3.70 21.28
C HIS A 276 -29.23 -2.40 21.15
N ASN A 277 -29.12 -1.66 22.25
CA ASN A 277 -28.24 -0.50 22.31
C ASN A 277 -26.79 -0.97 22.51
N SER A 278 -25.84 -0.30 21.85
CA SER A 278 -24.44 -0.71 21.86
C SER A 278 -23.51 0.46 22.06
N ASN A 279 -22.44 0.21 22.81
CA ASN A 279 -21.33 1.15 22.96
C ASN A 279 -20.34 1.15 21.78
N SER A 280 -20.53 0.28 20.78
CA SER A 280 -19.71 0.21 19.56
C SER A 280 -20.18 1.21 18.51
N PHE A 281 -19.23 1.76 17.74
CA PHE A 281 -19.55 2.62 16.60
C PHE A 281 -20.30 1.84 15.50
N GLN A 282 -21.24 2.49 14.83
CA GLN A 282 -21.62 2.13 13.46
C GLN A 282 -20.90 3.06 12.47
N VAL A 283 -20.82 2.65 11.19
CA VAL A 283 -20.10 3.46 10.18
C VAL A 283 -20.88 3.58 8.89
N ALA A 284 -21.18 4.82 8.51
CA ALA A 284 -21.83 5.17 7.25
C ALA A 284 -20.92 6.04 6.37
N PRO A 285 -20.83 5.82 5.06
CA PRO A 285 -20.06 6.67 4.16
C PRO A 285 -20.87 7.89 3.69
N ILE A 286 -20.25 9.07 3.63
CA ILE A 286 -20.73 10.25 2.86
C ILE A 286 -19.96 10.34 1.53
N THR A 287 -20.63 10.78 0.48
CA THR A 287 -20.04 11.13 -0.82
C THR A 287 -20.61 12.46 -1.32
N SER A 288 -20.02 13.01 -2.37
CA SER A 288 -20.57 14.17 -3.07
C SER A 288 -21.33 13.73 -4.33
N GLU A 289 -22.49 14.34 -4.56
CA GLU A 289 -23.30 14.20 -5.76
C GLU A 289 -23.40 15.54 -6.48
N ARG A 290 -23.35 15.52 -7.82
CA ARG A 290 -23.55 16.72 -8.63
C ARG A 290 -25.03 17.07 -8.67
N VAL A 291 -25.38 18.32 -8.34
CA VAL A 291 -26.77 18.80 -8.43
C VAL A 291 -27.19 18.85 -9.91
N PRO A 292 -28.32 18.21 -10.29
CA PRO A 292 -28.85 18.24 -11.66
C PRO A 292 -29.05 19.67 -12.16
N ALA A 293 -28.82 19.91 -13.45
CA ALA A 293 -28.92 21.26 -14.03
C ALA A 293 -30.30 21.91 -13.82
N SER A 294 -31.36 21.10 -13.79
CA SER A 294 -32.74 21.51 -13.51
C SER A 294 -32.98 21.99 -12.08
N GLU A 295 -32.13 21.59 -11.13
CA GLU A 295 -32.25 21.91 -9.69
C GLU A 295 -31.26 23.00 -9.26
N ARG A 296 -30.39 23.46 -10.17
CA ARG A 296 -29.39 24.48 -9.86
C ARG A 296 -30.05 25.84 -9.70
N LYS A 297 -29.67 26.56 -8.65
CA LYS A 297 -30.00 27.97 -8.45
C LYS A 297 -28.71 28.78 -8.56
N ASP A 298 -28.81 30.00 -9.09
CA ASP A 298 -27.67 30.91 -9.18
C ASP A 298 -27.11 31.19 -7.77
N GLY A 299 -25.80 30.98 -7.60
CA GLY A 299 -25.10 31.16 -6.33
C GLY A 299 -24.97 29.93 -5.44
N GLU A 300 -25.66 28.82 -5.75
CA GLU A 300 -25.58 27.57 -4.98
C GLU A 300 -24.43 26.66 -5.43
N PRO A 301 -23.89 25.80 -4.54
CA PRO A 301 -22.84 24.85 -4.89
C PRO A 301 -23.31 23.84 -5.95
N ASP A 302 -22.44 23.55 -6.92
CA ASP A 302 -22.67 22.53 -7.96
C ASP A 302 -22.80 21.08 -7.43
N TYR A 303 -22.45 20.88 -6.16
CA TYR A 303 -22.39 19.58 -5.51
C TYR A 303 -22.98 19.63 -4.10
N ARG A 304 -23.72 18.58 -3.76
CA ARG A 304 -24.24 18.34 -2.41
C ARG A 304 -23.64 17.08 -1.80
N ALA A 305 -23.51 17.05 -0.48
CA ALA A 305 -23.17 15.85 0.29
C ALA A 305 -24.40 14.95 0.43
N ILE A 306 -24.20 13.65 0.17
CA ILE A 306 -25.21 12.62 0.34
C ILE A 306 -24.58 11.40 1.03
N TRP A 307 -25.39 10.51 1.59
CA TRP A 307 -24.88 9.21 2.02
C TRP A 307 -24.42 8.41 0.79
N GLY A 308 -23.22 7.82 0.84
CA GLY A 308 -22.58 7.00 -0.23
C GLY A 308 -23.23 5.63 -0.43
N SER A 309 -24.49 5.49 -0.04
CA SER A 309 -25.31 4.30 -0.15
C SER A 309 -26.78 4.70 -0.17
N ASN A 310 -27.65 3.72 -0.37
CA ASN A 310 -29.10 3.88 -0.26
C ASN A 310 -29.56 4.20 1.19
N LEU A 311 -28.65 4.55 2.11
CA LEU A 311 -28.91 4.71 3.54
C LEU A 311 -29.95 5.79 3.86
N ALA A 312 -29.98 6.92 3.14
CA ALA A 312 -31.00 7.95 3.36
C ALA A 312 -32.42 7.39 3.14
N ALA A 313 -32.68 6.92 1.92
CA ALA A 313 -33.98 6.33 1.55
C ALA A 313 -34.30 5.05 2.35
N LEU A 314 -33.26 4.33 2.82
CA LEU A 314 -33.41 3.23 3.75
C LEU A 314 -33.96 3.68 5.10
N LEU A 315 -33.37 4.72 5.69
CA LEU A 315 -33.82 5.30 6.94
C LEU A 315 -35.24 5.85 6.81
N ASP A 316 -35.57 6.51 5.69
CA ASP A 316 -36.94 6.99 5.42
C ASP A 316 -37.96 5.84 5.42
N CYS A 317 -37.58 4.67 4.91
CA CYS A 317 -38.42 3.47 4.95
C CYS A 317 -38.54 2.85 6.35
N LEU A 318 -37.51 3.01 7.19
CA LEU A 318 -37.45 2.42 8.54
C LEU A 318 -38.06 3.33 9.62
N GLN A 319 -38.27 4.62 9.33
CA GLN A 319 -38.82 5.62 10.26
C GLN A 319 -38.16 5.58 11.66
N PRO A 320 -36.84 5.79 11.76
CA PRO A 320 -36.12 5.71 13.03
C PRO A 320 -36.66 6.72 14.04
N LYS A 321 -36.64 6.35 15.33
CA LYS A 321 -37.13 7.21 16.43
C LYS A 321 -36.46 8.59 16.48
N ASN A 322 -35.18 8.66 16.12
CA ASN A 322 -34.42 9.90 16.01
C ASN A 322 -33.85 10.02 14.58
N PRO A 323 -34.01 11.19 13.92
CA PRO A 323 -33.46 11.39 12.59
C PRO A 323 -31.93 11.44 12.64
N PHE A 324 -31.30 10.88 11.61
CA PHE A 324 -29.87 11.07 11.39
C PHE A 324 -29.57 12.54 11.09
N PRO A 325 -28.46 13.11 11.61
CA PRO A 325 -27.98 14.37 11.08
C PRO A 325 -27.68 14.18 9.59
N THR A 326 -28.16 15.10 8.77
CA THR A 326 -27.99 14.98 7.32
C THR A 326 -26.51 15.16 6.94
N PRO A 327 -26.04 14.57 5.82
CA PRO A 327 -24.67 14.77 5.36
C PRO A 327 -24.28 16.24 5.21
N GLU A 328 -25.24 17.12 4.89
CA GLU A 328 -25.00 18.56 4.81
C GLU A 328 -24.93 19.22 6.18
N GLU A 329 -25.79 18.88 7.13
CA GLU A 329 -25.66 19.34 8.52
C GLU A 329 -24.30 18.96 9.12
N ILE A 330 -23.85 17.73 8.90
CA ILE A 330 -22.53 17.24 9.34
C ILE A 330 -21.41 18.06 8.68
N LYS A 331 -21.54 18.41 7.41
CA LYS A 331 -20.52 19.16 6.66
C LYS A 331 -20.49 20.63 7.05
N GLU A 332 -21.65 21.25 7.27
CA GLU A 332 -21.81 22.64 7.67
C GLU A 332 -21.33 22.86 9.10
N ASN A 333 -21.67 21.95 10.02
CA ASN A 333 -21.25 22.05 11.42
C ASN A 333 -20.79 20.70 12.00
N PRO A 334 -19.59 20.21 11.61
CA PRO A 334 -19.07 18.93 12.09
C PRO A 334 -18.93 18.86 13.62
N LEU A 335 -18.66 20.00 14.27
CA LEU A 335 -18.52 20.05 15.72
C LEU A 335 -19.86 19.83 16.42
N SER A 336 -20.94 20.46 15.93
CA SER A 336 -22.29 20.20 16.45
C SER A 336 -22.70 18.76 16.21
N ALA A 337 -22.34 18.18 15.06
CA ALA A 337 -22.64 16.78 14.74
C ALA A 337 -21.91 15.77 15.66
N LEU A 338 -20.72 16.10 16.18
CA LEU A 338 -20.06 15.29 17.20
C LEU A 338 -20.90 15.19 18.49
N ASN A 339 -21.71 16.20 18.79
CA ASN A 339 -22.77 16.19 19.79
C ASN A 339 -22.38 15.62 21.17
N PHE A 340 -21.27 16.07 21.78
CA PHE A 340 -20.74 15.44 23.01
C PHE A 340 -21.69 15.49 24.23
N SER A 341 -22.72 16.34 24.20
CA SER A 341 -23.70 16.50 25.27
C SER A 341 -24.94 15.60 25.13
N ASP A 342 -25.16 15.00 23.96
CA ASP A 342 -26.37 14.22 23.66
C ASP A 342 -26.07 13.12 22.63
N SER A 343 -27.11 12.53 22.04
CA SER A 343 -27.05 11.50 21.02
C SER A 343 -28.06 11.79 19.91
N PRO A 344 -27.83 11.36 18.65
CA PRO A 344 -26.67 10.60 18.17
C PRO A 344 -25.40 11.46 18.06
N ASN A 345 -24.22 10.82 18.17
CA ASN A 345 -22.94 11.40 17.82
C ASN A 345 -22.58 11.01 16.39
N ALA A 346 -22.15 11.96 15.56
CA ALA A 346 -21.73 11.74 14.18
C ALA A 346 -20.36 12.37 13.92
N GLY A 347 -19.30 11.56 14.00
CA GLY A 347 -17.93 11.97 13.73
C GLY A 347 -17.53 11.73 12.27
N LEU A 348 -17.43 12.79 11.47
CA LEU A 348 -16.86 12.67 10.12
C LEU A 348 -15.33 12.57 10.19
N VAL A 349 -14.75 11.53 9.58
CA VAL A 349 -13.29 11.35 9.55
C VAL A 349 -12.64 12.35 8.60
N TYR A 350 -11.67 13.11 9.12
CA TYR A 350 -10.78 13.92 8.30
C TYR A 350 -9.78 13.04 7.54
N ARG A 351 -9.68 13.29 6.23
CA ARG A 351 -8.64 12.72 5.35
C ARG A 351 -7.99 13.83 4.55
N ASN A 352 -6.74 13.61 4.15
CA ASN A 352 -6.00 14.56 3.32
C ASN A 352 -6.79 14.90 2.05
N GLY A 353 -6.91 16.19 1.78
CA GLY A 353 -7.73 16.75 0.68
C GLY A 353 -9.01 17.45 1.16
N ILE A 354 -9.51 17.15 2.36
CA ILE A 354 -10.61 17.93 2.96
C ILE A 354 -10.09 19.31 3.38
N LYS A 355 -10.90 20.36 3.18
CA LYS A 355 -10.57 21.73 3.61
C LYS A 355 -11.59 22.24 4.64
N PRO A 356 -11.16 22.96 5.70
CA PRO A 356 -9.77 23.33 6.03
C PRO A 356 -8.90 22.13 6.45
N GLU A 357 -7.57 22.30 6.40
CA GLU A 357 -6.63 21.26 6.85
C GLU A 357 -6.69 21.11 8.37
N HIS A 358 -6.61 19.87 8.85
CA HIS A 358 -6.69 19.55 10.27
C HIS A 358 -5.41 19.96 11.01
N GLY A 359 -5.52 20.64 12.14
CA GLY A 359 -4.37 21.13 12.93
C GLY A 359 -3.54 20.05 13.64
N VAL A 360 -3.98 18.79 13.59
CA VAL A 360 -3.29 17.64 14.20
C VAL A 360 -2.57 16.86 13.12
N GLY A 361 -1.27 16.62 13.32
CA GLY A 361 -0.43 15.85 12.42
C GLY A 361 -0.72 14.34 12.50
N PRO A 362 -0.61 13.58 11.39
CA PRO A 362 -0.77 12.12 11.40
C PRO A 362 0.38 11.39 12.11
N GLY A 363 0.14 10.13 12.48
CA GLY A 363 1.15 9.20 13.01
C GLY A 363 1.45 9.39 14.51
N LEU A 364 2.19 8.46 15.11
CA LEU A 364 2.68 8.54 16.49
C LEU A 364 4.21 8.44 16.51
N GLY A 365 4.85 9.05 17.52
CA GLY A 365 6.30 8.94 17.73
C GLY A 365 6.69 7.60 18.40
N PRO A 366 7.99 7.26 18.47
CA PRO A 366 8.42 6.05 19.16
C PRO A 366 8.15 6.09 20.68
N GLN A 367 8.22 7.26 21.33
CA GLN A 367 7.83 7.41 22.74
C GLN A 367 6.34 7.10 22.96
N ASP A 368 5.45 7.67 22.14
CA ASP A 368 4.00 7.42 22.22
C ASP A 368 3.67 5.94 21.98
N ARG A 369 4.33 5.30 21.00
CA ARG A 369 4.16 3.86 20.74
C ARG A 369 4.58 3.01 21.94
N ARG A 370 5.77 3.29 22.51
CA ARG A 370 6.27 2.58 23.69
C ARG A 370 5.29 2.69 24.84
N ASN A 371 4.89 3.91 25.19
CA ASN A 371 3.97 4.17 26.29
C ASN A 371 2.65 3.38 26.14
N LEU A 372 1.98 3.52 24.99
CA LEU A 372 0.70 2.87 24.76
C LEU A 372 0.83 1.34 24.72
N VAL A 373 1.83 0.79 24.02
CA VAL A 373 1.95 -0.67 23.88
C VAL A 373 2.33 -1.36 25.20
N GLU A 374 3.13 -0.72 26.05
CA GLU A 374 3.47 -1.25 27.38
C GLU A 374 2.21 -1.35 28.27
N GLN A 375 1.29 -0.40 28.18
CA GLN A 375 0.01 -0.49 28.88
C GLN A 375 -0.93 -1.53 28.27
N ILE A 376 -1.01 -1.60 26.94
CA ILE A 376 -1.77 -2.65 26.24
C ILE A 376 -1.28 -4.05 26.66
N ALA A 377 0.04 -4.24 26.78
CA ALA A 377 0.61 -5.50 27.24
C ALA A 377 0.15 -5.88 28.65
N LYS A 378 0.01 -4.90 29.56
CA LYS A 378 -0.50 -5.14 30.92
C LYS A 378 -1.95 -5.61 30.92
N VAL A 379 -2.79 -5.03 30.05
CA VAL A 379 -4.20 -5.45 29.90
C VAL A 379 -4.32 -6.84 29.27
N LEU A 380 -3.39 -7.19 28.37
CA LEU A 380 -3.37 -8.48 27.69
C LEU A 380 -2.81 -9.63 28.57
N ALA A 381 -1.95 -9.29 29.53
CA ALA A 381 -1.43 -10.22 30.53
C ALA A 381 -2.55 -10.76 31.47
N PRO A 382 -2.37 -11.94 32.09
CA PRO A 382 -1.23 -12.86 31.92
C PRO A 382 -1.36 -13.79 30.71
N ASP A 383 -2.48 -13.76 29.97
CA ASP A 383 -2.76 -14.74 28.92
C ASP A 383 -1.89 -14.55 27.68
N TRP A 384 -1.58 -13.30 27.35
CA TRP A 384 -0.78 -12.90 26.20
C TRP A 384 0.44 -12.12 26.64
N GLN A 385 1.55 -12.34 25.95
CA GLN A 385 2.83 -11.67 26.20
C GLN A 385 3.42 -11.14 24.89
N PHE A 386 4.34 -10.18 25.00
CA PHE A 386 5.11 -9.76 23.83
C PHE A 386 5.80 -10.95 23.17
N VAL A 387 5.91 -10.91 21.85
CA VAL A 387 6.90 -11.75 21.17
C VAL A 387 8.31 -11.32 21.57
N GLU A 388 9.25 -12.27 21.48
CA GLU A 388 10.67 -12.00 21.76
C GLU A 388 11.18 -10.85 20.89
N MET A 389 12.09 -10.03 21.45
CA MET A 389 12.66 -8.91 20.71
C MET A 389 13.59 -9.43 19.61
N PRO A 390 13.35 -9.09 18.33
CA PRO A 390 14.32 -9.39 17.28
C PRO A 390 15.65 -8.71 17.57
N GLU A 391 16.73 -9.50 17.55
CA GLU A 391 18.09 -9.02 17.75
C GLU A 391 18.71 -8.59 16.42
N ARG A 392 19.53 -7.54 16.46
CA ARG A 392 20.26 -7.05 15.30
C ARG A 392 21.25 -8.11 14.83
N VAL A 393 21.26 -8.36 13.53
CA VAL A 393 22.34 -9.10 12.87
C VAL A 393 23.42 -8.11 12.48
N ASP A 394 24.57 -8.24 13.11
CA ASP A 394 25.75 -7.43 12.82
C ASP A 394 26.61 -8.08 11.74
N PHE A 395 27.07 -7.27 10.80
CA PHE A 395 27.94 -7.69 9.70
C PHE A 395 28.66 -6.47 9.15
N ASP A 396 29.86 -6.71 8.62
CA ASP A 396 30.56 -5.71 7.84
C ASP A 396 30.13 -5.77 6.38
N LYS A 397 30.12 -4.60 5.75
CA LYS A 397 29.67 -4.45 4.38
C LYS A 397 30.57 -3.55 3.57
N TYR A 398 30.77 -3.94 2.32
CA TYR A 398 31.34 -3.08 1.29
C TYR A 398 30.28 -2.87 0.23
N LEU A 399 29.93 -1.60 0.02
CA LEU A 399 28.92 -1.17 -0.94
C LEU A 399 29.61 -0.51 -2.13
N PRO A 400 29.02 -0.64 -3.34
CA PRO A 400 29.44 0.17 -4.48
C PRO A 400 29.22 1.67 -4.20
N THR A 401 29.86 2.52 -4.98
CA THR A 401 29.73 3.97 -4.83
C THR A 401 28.27 4.42 -4.99
N THR A 402 27.68 4.96 -3.93
CA THR A 402 26.35 5.60 -4.01
C THR A 402 26.49 6.98 -4.62
N ILE A 403 25.75 7.27 -5.68
CA ILE A 403 25.67 8.61 -6.26
C ILE A 403 24.95 9.54 -5.27
N ASP A 404 25.70 10.46 -4.65
CA ASP A 404 25.19 11.50 -3.76
C ASP A 404 25.67 12.87 -4.25
N LEU A 405 24.92 13.44 -5.21
CA LEU A 405 25.22 14.77 -5.72
C LEU A 405 24.84 15.85 -4.68
N PRO A 406 25.80 16.70 -4.22
CA PRO A 406 25.55 17.72 -3.22
C PRO A 406 24.64 18.84 -3.74
N LYS A 407 23.33 18.70 -3.52
CA LYS A 407 22.30 19.55 -4.14
C LYS A 407 22.51 21.03 -3.78
N PRO A 408 22.52 21.94 -4.76
CA PRO A 408 22.77 23.35 -4.53
C PRO A 408 21.67 23.96 -3.65
N LYS A 409 22.08 24.76 -2.66
CA LYS A 409 21.20 25.68 -1.92
C LYS A 409 21.34 27.06 -2.55
N ASN A 410 20.31 27.90 -2.44
CA ASN A 410 20.38 29.29 -2.96
C ASN A 410 21.66 29.98 -2.44
N ASP A 411 22.39 30.64 -3.35
CA ASP A 411 23.63 31.39 -3.14
C ASP A 411 24.83 30.61 -2.56
N TRP A 412 24.83 29.28 -2.68
CA TRP A 412 25.88 28.43 -2.11
C TRP A 412 27.04 28.15 -3.09
N LYS A 413 28.26 28.52 -2.71
CA LYS A 413 29.50 28.04 -3.35
C LYS A 413 30.05 26.82 -2.58
N PRO A 414 30.29 25.67 -3.23
CA PRO A 414 30.96 24.54 -2.61
C PRO A 414 32.39 24.90 -2.17
N ASN A 415 32.83 24.39 -1.02
CA ASN A 415 34.26 24.38 -0.68
C ASN A 415 35.00 23.37 -1.56
N ALA A 416 36.33 23.45 -1.59
CA ALA A 416 37.18 22.62 -2.46
C ALA A 416 36.82 21.12 -2.38
N ASP A 417 36.75 20.53 -1.19
CA ASP A 417 36.45 19.09 -1.01
C ASP A 417 35.07 18.68 -1.56
N ARG A 418 34.05 19.56 -1.44
CA ARG A 418 32.71 19.26 -1.99
C ARG A 418 32.66 19.43 -3.50
N GLN A 419 33.47 20.33 -4.03
CA GLN A 419 33.60 20.51 -5.47
C GLN A 419 34.28 19.28 -6.09
N GLU A 420 35.38 18.81 -5.49
CA GLU A 420 36.07 17.58 -5.91
C GLU A 420 35.14 16.37 -5.87
N LYS A 421 34.41 16.16 -4.76
CA LYS A 421 33.41 15.07 -4.66
C LYS A 421 32.30 15.20 -5.71
N LEU A 422 31.84 16.42 -6.01
CA LEU A 422 30.83 16.64 -7.05
C LEU A 422 31.35 16.21 -8.42
N GLU A 423 32.56 16.63 -8.78
CA GLU A 423 33.21 16.30 -10.05
C GLU A 423 33.45 14.79 -10.20
N GLU A 424 33.88 14.14 -9.11
CA GLU A 424 34.00 12.68 -9.03
C GLU A 424 32.65 11.99 -9.32
N MET A 425 31.58 12.38 -8.63
CA MET A 425 30.26 11.77 -8.83
C MET A 425 29.70 12.04 -10.23
N GLN A 426 29.96 13.22 -10.82
CA GLN A 426 29.59 13.54 -12.19
C GLN A 426 30.34 12.64 -13.20
N LEU A 427 31.63 12.40 -12.99
CA LEU A 427 32.42 11.47 -13.81
C LEU A 427 31.87 10.04 -13.73
N VAL A 428 31.57 9.55 -12.51
CA VAL A 428 30.98 8.22 -12.30
C VAL A 428 29.63 8.13 -13.03
N LEU A 429 28.79 9.16 -12.94
CA LEU A 429 27.52 9.23 -13.68
C LEU A 429 27.73 9.19 -15.20
N ARG A 430 28.66 9.98 -15.76
CA ARG A 430 28.97 9.99 -17.20
C ARG A 430 29.42 8.62 -17.70
N ARG A 431 30.26 7.92 -16.92
CA ARG A 431 30.68 6.55 -17.22
C ARG A 431 29.49 5.58 -17.23
N GLY A 432 28.63 5.66 -16.21
CA GLY A 432 27.41 4.86 -16.14
C GLY A 432 26.46 5.11 -17.32
N VAL A 433 26.32 6.38 -17.75
CA VAL A 433 25.57 6.76 -18.95
C VAL A 433 26.17 6.10 -20.18
N LYS A 434 27.47 6.29 -20.42
CA LYS A 434 28.15 5.69 -21.57
C LYS A 434 28.01 4.17 -21.60
N ASN A 435 28.17 3.50 -20.46
CA ASN A 435 28.05 2.04 -20.37
C ASN A 435 26.63 1.55 -20.69
N ALA A 436 25.60 2.32 -20.32
CA ALA A 436 24.21 1.92 -20.53
C ALA A 436 23.72 2.17 -21.98
N ILE A 437 24.21 3.23 -22.64
CA ILE A 437 23.62 3.72 -23.90
C ILE A 437 24.62 3.95 -25.04
N GLY A 438 25.93 3.80 -24.82
CA GLY A 438 26.99 4.09 -25.78
C GLY A 438 27.40 5.56 -25.80
N ASP A 439 27.93 6.02 -26.94
CA ASP A 439 28.69 7.27 -27.03
C ASP A 439 27.85 8.54 -27.24
N ARG A 440 26.51 8.43 -27.34
CA ARG A 440 25.64 9.58 -27.67
C ARG A 440 24.34 9.57 -26.87
N LEU A 441 24.16 10.59 -26.02
CA LEU A 441 22.91 10.88 -25.32
C LEU A 441 22.25 12.14 -25.90
N LYS A 442 20.96 12.05 -26.23
CA LYS A 442 20.13 13.22 -26.53
C LYS A 442 19.08 13.44 -25.43
N VAL A 443 19.02 14.65 -24.89
CA VAL A 443 17.99 15.09 -23.95
C VAL A 443 17.12 16.14 -24.64
N GLU A 444 15.83 15.84 -24.79
CA GLU A 444 14.86 16.78 -25.33
C GLU A 444 14.02 17.36 -24.19
N VAL A 445 14.18 18.66 -23.91
CA VAL A 445 13.37 19.37 -22.93
C VAL A 445 12.10 19.86 -23.60
N TRP A 446 10.95 19.32 -23.21
CA TRP A 446 9.65 19.69 -23.73
C TRP A 446 8.94 20.60 -22.74
N TYR A 447 8.80 21.88 -23.08
CA TYR A 447 8.45 22.92 -22.11
C TYR A 447 7.23 23.75 -22.54
N GLN A 448 6.51 24.27 -21.53
CA GLN A 448 5.47 25.28 -21.63
C GLN A 448 5.99 26.65 -21.17
N SER A 449 6.82 26.70 -20.12
CA SER A 449 7.38 27.94 -19.57
C SER A 449 8.91 28.01 -19.74
N GLU A 450 9.43 29.21 -20.04
CA GLU A 450 10.88 29.41 -20.20
C GLU A 450 11.65 29.13 -18.90
N SER A 451 11.05 29.46 -17.75
CA SER A 451 11.63 29.14 -16.44
C SER A 451 11.86 27.64 -16.30
N ALA A 452 10.89 26.80 -16.67
CA ALA A 452 11.07 25.35 -16.62
C ALA A 452 12.14 24.87 -17.58
N ARG A 453 12.14 25.37 -18.82
CA ARG A 453 13.18 25.07 -19.81
C ARG A 453 14.57 25.27 -19.22
N ASP A 454 14.83 26.46 -18.67
CA ASP A 454 16.14 26.83 -18.16
C ASP A 454 16.53 26.00 -16.93
N ASN A 455 15.59 25.78 -16.00
CA ASN A 455 15.82 24.97 -14.80
C ASN A 455 16.10 23.49 -15.12
N LEU A 456 15.41 22.92 -16.12
CA LEU A 456 15.61 21.53 -16.52
C LEU A 456 16.93 21.34 -17.28
N ILE A 457 17.31 22.29 -18.15
CA ILE A 457 18.63 22.30 -18.78
C ILE A 457 19.74 22.43 -17.72
N ALA A 458 19.58 23.34 -16.76
CA ALA A 458 20.52 23.51 -15.66
C ALA A 458 20.67 22.24 -14.82
N ALA A 459 19.58 21.50 -14.57
CA ALA A 459 19.63 20.22 -13.87
C ALA A 459 20.44 19.16 -14.65
N VAL A 460 20.28 19.07 -15.97
CA VAL A 460 21.06 18.17 -16.83
C VAL A 460 22.55 18.53 -16.78
N ARG A 461 22.87 19.82 -16.95
CA ARG A 461 24.24 20.33 -16.86
C ARG A 461 24.87 20.00 -15.51
N TYR A 462 24.13 20.24 -14.42
CA TYR A 462 24.57 19.96 -13.07
C TYR A 462 24.84 18.47 -12.81
N CYS A 463 23.97 17.58 -13.29
CA CYS A 463 24.15 16.14 -13.04
C CYS A 463 25.33 15.54 -13.81
N LEU A 464 25.63 16.06 -15.01
CA LEU A 464 26.69 15.54 -15.88
C LEU A 464 27.97 16.40 -15.87
N GLY A 465 28.02 17.48 -15.10
CA GLY A 465 29.20 18.35 -15.00
C GLY A 465 29.51 19.13 -16.28
N VAL A 466 28.48 19.65 -16.95
CA VAL A 466 28.64 20.47 -18.16
C VAL A 466 28.77 21.94 -17.76
N PRO A 467 29.81 22.68 -18.21
CA PRO A 467 29.96 24.10 -17.93
C PRO A 467 28.77 24.92 -18.43
N GLU A 468 28.39 25.99 -17.73
CA GLU A 468 27.23 26.81 -18.09
C GLU A 468 27.36 27.48 -19.47
N ALA A 469 28.57 27.93 -19.80
CA ALA A 469 28.90 28.57 -21.07
C ALA A 469 29.06 27.60 -22.26
N ALA A 470 29.03 26.28 -22.03
CA ALA A 470 29.23 25.30 -23.10
C ALA A 470 28.00 25.16 -23.99
N GLU A 471 28.19 25.10 -25.31
CA GLU A 471 27.14 24.86 -26.29
C GLU A 471 26.86 23.35 -26.47
N PHE A 472 25.68 23.02 -27.00
CA PHE A 472 25.30 21.64 -27.36
C PHE A 472 25.33 21.45 -28.88
N PRO A 473 25.80 20.29 -29.40
CA PRO A 473 26.26 19.11 -28.66
C PRO A 473 27.60 19.34 -27.94
N TYR A 474 27.68 18.90 -26.70
CA TYR A 474 28.87 18.97 -25.86
C TYR A 474 29.57 17.61 -25.85
N LYS A 475 30.85 17.57 -26.21
CA LYS A 475 31.69 16.39 -26.09
C LYS A 475 32.49 16.48 -24.80
N PHE A 476 32.47 15.43 -24.00
CA PHE A 476 33.27 15.35 -22.78
C PHE A 476 34.73 15.04 -23.14
N ASP A 477 35.69 15.77 -22.55
CA ASP A 477 37.11 15.58 -22.84
C ASP A 477 37.67 14.31 -22.16
N ASP A 478 37.09 13.95 -21.01
CA ASP A 478 37.46 12.82 -20.16
C ASP A 478 36.82 11.49 -20.60
N LEU A 479 35.85 11.53 -21.51
CA LEU A 479 35.08 10.38 -21.93
C LEU A 479 34.55 10.57 -23.35
N ASP A 480 34.68 9.57 -24.21
CA ASP A 480 34.10 9.61 -25.56
C ASP A 480 32.56 9.44 -25.50
N LEU A 481 31.89 10.45 -24.97
CA LEU A 481 30.45 10.60 -24.81
C LEU A 481 30.10 12.01 -25.32
N ALA A 482 29.11 12.09 -26.19
CA ALA A 482 28.53 13.35 -26.64
C ALA A 482 27.12 13.53 -26.07
N LEU A 483 26.87 14.67 -25.46
CA LEU A 483 25.57 15.08 -24.95
C LEU A 483 24.98 16.16 -25.85
N ASN A 484 23.79 15.91 -26.38
CA ASN A 484 23.00 16.94 -27.04
C ASN A 484 21.77 17.27 -26.20
N VAL A 485 21.57 18.56 -25.85
CA VAL A 485 20.36 19.03 -25.19
C VAL A 485 19.64 19.99 -26.12
N SER A 486 18.38 19.71 -26.42
CA SER A 486 17.52 20.55 -27.27
C SER A 486 16.22 20.88 -26.55
N ALA A 487 15.69 22.08 -26.74
CA ALA A 487 14.43 22.51 -26.16
C ALA A 487 13.33 22.61 -27.23
N ASN A 488 12.15 22.07 -26.95
CA ASN A 488 10.99 22.08 -27.83
C ASN A 488 9.76 22.57 -27.05
N ARG A 489 8.93 23.41 -27.69
CA ARG A 489 7.63 23.79 -27.11
C ARG A 489 6.72 22.56 -27.06
N LEU A 490 6.21 22.23 -25.87
CA LEU A 490 5.19 21.20 -25.71
C LEU A 490 3.89 21.65 -26.40
N GLY A 491 3.41 22.84 -26.08
CA GLY A 491 2.22 23.44 -26.70
C GLY A 491 0.98 22.56 -26.50
N ALA A 492 0.16 22.43 -27.55
CA ALA A 492 -1.11 21.72 -27.50
C ALA A 492 -1.02 20.22 -27.12
N LEU A 493 0.17 19.61 -27.23
CA LEU A 493 0.39 18.24 -26.77
C LEU A 493 0.25 18.11 -25.25
N GLY A 494 0.50 19.19 -24.50
CA GLY A 494 0.37 19.24 -23.05
C GLY A 494 -1.05 19.52 -22.55
N ASP A 495 -1.98 19.85 -23.44
CA ASP A 495 -3.36 20.20 -23.09
C ASP A 495 -4.19 18.95 -22.74
N GLU A 496 -5.38 19.15 -22.16
CA GLU A 496 -6.34 18.07 -21.93
C GLU A 496 -6.57 17.20 -23.18
N LEU A 497 -6.79 15.90 -22.93
CA LEU A 497 -7.26 14.98 -23.97
C LEU A 497 -8.65 15.39 -24.46
N LYS A 498 -8.80 15.48 -25.79
CA LYS A 498 -10.08 15.74 -26.45
C LYS A 498 -10.86 14.43 -26.54
N LEU A 499 -11.93 14.33 -25.75
CA LEU A 499 -12.82 13.17 -25.70
C LEU A 499 -13.96 13.33 -26.72
N ASP A 500 -14.13 12.36 -27.62
CA ASP A 500 -15.18 12.39 -28.66
C ASP A 500 -16.55 12.01 -28.08
N SER A 501 -17.47 12.96 -27.96
CA SER A 501 -18.80 12.75 -27.39
C SER A 501 -19.70 11.83 -28.24
N GLY A 502 -19.35 11.55 -29.50
CA GLY A 502 -20.03 10.58 -30.34
C GLY A 502 -19.83 9.12 -29.91
N ILE A 503 -18.76 8.83 -29.15
CA ILE A 503 -18.46 7.48 -28.64
C ILE A 503 -19.24 7.23 -27.35
N LYS A 504 -20.25 6.34 -27.43
CA LYS A 504 -21.11 6.01 -26.28
C LYS A 504 -20.34 5.43 -25.08
N GLN A 505 -19.29 4.64 -25.34
CA GLN A 505 -18.51 4.01 -24.28
C GLN A 505 -17.37 4.92 -23.81
N LYS A 506 -17.48 5.49 -22.60
CA LYS A 506 -16.45 6.38 -21.99
C LYS A 506 -15.03 5.80 -21.97
N LYS A 507 -14.90 4.47 -21.85
CA LYS A 507 -13.58 3.81 -21.85
C LYS A 507 -12.95 3.87 -23.24
N GLU A 508 -13.70 3.47 -24.25
CA GLU A 508 -13.28 3.53 -25.65
C GLU A 508 -12.98 4.97 -26.09
N GLN A 509 -13.82 5.92 -25.64
CA GLN A 509 -13.59 7.35 -25.85
C GLN A 509 -12.22 7.81 -25.32
N ARG A 510 -11.86 7.37 -24.11
CA ARG A 510 -10.55 7.67 -23.52
C ARG A 510 -9.42 6.96 -24.25
N ARG A 511 -9.60 5.68 -24.61
CA ARG A 511 -8.62 4.89 -25.37
C ARG A 511 -8.26 5.59 -26.68
N GLN A 512 -9.25 5.96 -27.48
CA GLN A 512 -9.03 6.65 -28.75
C GLN A 512 -8.35 8.01 -28.57
N ALA A 513 -8.72 8.77 -27.51
CA ALA A 513 -8.06 10.03 -27.21
C ALA A 513 -6.58 9.84 -26.85
N ILE A 514 -6.24 8.78 -26.10
CA ILE A 514 -4.85 8.42 -25.77
C ILE A 514 -4.08 8.02 -27.04
N VAL A 515 -4.69 7.21 -27.91
CA VAL A 515 -4.06 6.81 -29.18
C VAL A 515 -3.82 8.04 -30.06
N ARG A 516 -4.84 8.87 -30.29
CA ARG A 516 -4.75 10.09 -31.10
C ARG A 516 -3.67 11.04 -30.60
N ARG A 517 -3.65 11.36 -29.30
CA ARG A 517 -2.59 12.21 -28.73
C ARG A 517 -1.22 11.55 -28.83
N GLY A 518 -1.14 10.23 -28.71
CA GLY A 518 0.10 9.48 -28.99
C GLY A 518 0.58 9.65 -30.43
N ASP A 519 -0.33 9.57 -31.40
CA ASP A 519 -0.04 9.77 -32.83
C ASP A 519 0.46 11.19 -33.12
N GLU A 520 -0.17 12.21 -32.53
CA GLU A 520 0.27 13.62 -32.61
C GLU A 520 1.71 13.80 -32.08
N VAL A 521 2.06 13.09 -30.99
CA VAL A 521 3.44 13.09 -30.46
C VAL A 521 4.41 12.43 -31.45
N ARG A 522 4.03 11.30 -32.07
CA ARG A 522 4.90 10.61 -33.03
C ARG A 522 5.22 11.48 -34.24
N GLU A 523 4.21 12.15 -34.78
CA GLU A 523 4.35 13.07 -35.91
C GLU A 523 5.28 14.24 -35.57
N LYS A 524 5.10 14.85 -34.39
CA LYS A 524 5.89 16.02 -33.99
C LYS A 524 7.33 15.68 -33.60
N ALA A 525 7.57 14.56 -32.92
CA ALA A 525 8.88 14.22 -32.38
C ALA A 525 9.79 13.46 -33.37
N GLY A 526 9.20 12.71 -34.33
CA GLY A 526 9.94 11.85 -35.26
C GLY A 526 10.69 10.70 -34.58
N LEU A 527 11.18 9.72 -35.34
CA LEU A 527 11.91 8.57 -34.78
C LEU A 527 13.29 8.97 -34.23
N ALA A 528 13.63 8.53 -33.01
CA ALA A 528 14.96 8.74 -32.44
C ALA A 528 16.00 7.81 -33.08
N SER A 529 17.12 8.36 -33.54
CA SER A 529 18.26 7.62 -34.13
C SER A 529 19.37 7.29 -33.12
N VAL A 530 19.31 7.88 -31.92
CA VAL A 530 20.25 7.66 -30.81
C VAL A 530 19.48 7.52 -29.50
N ALA A 531 20.15 7.11 -28.42
CA ALA A 531 19.54 7.06 -27.10
C ALA A 531 19.02 8.45 -26.70
N THR A 532 17.69 8.57 -26.65
CA THR A 532 17.00 9.85 -26.44
C THR A 532 16.04 9.76 -25.26
N VAL A 533 16.03 10.79 -24.42
CA VAL A 533 15.06 10.98 -23.35
C VAL A 533 14.31 12.30 -23.53
N ALA A 534 13.05 12.34 -23.13
CA ALA A 534 12.22 13.53 -23.10
C ALA A 534 11.95 13.97 -21.66
N PHE A 535 12.40 15.18 -21.33
CA PHE A 535 12.18 15.82 -20.03
C PHE A 535 11.02 16.82 -20.17
N VAL A 536 9.83 16.42 -19.71
CA VAL A 536 8.56 17.06 -20.09
C VAL A 536 8.00 17.88 -18.94
N GLU A 537 7.81 19.18 -19.14
CA GLU A 537 6.99 20.01 -18.27
C GLU A 537 5.51 19.68 -18.49
N LEU A 538 4.80 19.33 -17.42
CA LEU A 538 3.36 19.07 -17.48
C LEU A 538 2.70 19.53 -16.18
N HIS A 539 1.50 20.09 -16.28
CA HIS A 539 0.71 20.40 -15.08
C HIS A 539 0.39 19.13 -14.28
N GLY A 540 0.10 19.29 -12.98
CA GLY A 540 -0.33 18.18 -12.14
C GLY A 540 -1.71 17.64 -12.57
N ALA A 541 -2.03 16.42 -12.15
CA ALA A 541 -3.28 15.74 -12.52
C ALA A 541 -4.54 16.55 -12.12
N GLU A 542 -4.42 17.37 -11.08
CA GLU A 542 -5.44 18.29 -10.58
C GLU A 542 -5.80 19.43 -11.54
N HIS A 543 -4.92 19.75 -12.50
CA HIS A 543 -5.18 20.77 -13.51
C HIS A 543 -6.14 20.26 -14.59
N PHE A 544 -6.19 18.95 -14.81
CA PHE A 544 -6.97 18.35 -15.88
C PHE A 544 -8.32 17.82 -15.36
N GLY A 545 -9.34 17.93 -16.21
CA GLY A 545 -10.62 17.27 -16.00
C GLY A 545 -10.46 15.75 -15.85
N ARG A 546 -11.41 15.14 -15.13
CA ARG A 546 -11.41 13.69 -14.87
C ARG A 546 -11.25 12.89 -16.17
N ASN A 547 -10.28 11.98 -16.20
CA ASN A 547 -9.91 11.13 -17.35
C ASN A 547 -9.35 11.87 -18.58
N LYS A 548 -9.00 13.15 -18.45
CA LYS A 548 -8.44 13.95 -19.56
C LYS A 548 -6.95 14.26 -19.42
N ASP A 549 -6.28 13.76 -18.39
CA ASP A 549 -4.83 13.89 -18.22
C ASP A 549 -4.07 13.25 -19.41
N PRO A 550 -3.24 14.01 -20.16
CA PRO A 550 -2.54 13.51 -21.33
C PRO A 550 -1.25 12.74 -21.01
N LYS A 551 -0.81 12.67 -19.76
CA LYS A 551 0.49 12.09 -19.35
C LYS A 551 0.73 10.68 -19.91
N GLN A 552 -0.28 9.81 -19.86
CA GLN A 552 -0.18 8.44 -20.40
C GLN A 552 -0.03 8.43 -21.92
N ALA A 553 -0.76 9.30 -22.63
CA ALA A 553 -0.67 9.42 -24.08
C ALA A 553 0.69 9.95 -24.53
N LEU A 554 1.21 10.95 -23.83
CA LEU A 554 2.56 11.49 -24.04
C LEU A 554 3.62 10.39 -23.85
N ARG A 555 3.56 9.67 -22.71
CA ARG A 555 4.52 8.59 -22.42
C ARG A 555 4.50 7.50 -23.49
N ARG A 556 3.31 7.06 -23.93
CA ARG A 556 3.17 6.09 -25.03
C ARG A 556 3.71 6.64 -26.35
N GLY A 557 3.27 7.83 -26.76
CA GLY A 557 3.67 8.44 -28.04
C GLY A 557 5.18 8.62 -28.14
N PHE A 558 5.83 9.13 -27.10
CA PHE A 558 7.29 9.27 -27.04
C PHE A 558 8.01 7.91 -27.08
N ALA A 559 7.53 6.91 -26.34
CA ALA A 559 8.15 5.59 -26.33
C ALA A 559 8.09 4.90 -27.70
N GLN A 560 6.99 5.06 -28.45
CA GLN A 560 6.86 4.53 -29.82
C GLN A 560 7.84 5.15 -30.82
N VAL A 561 8.40 6.33 -30.51
CA VAL A 561 9.46 6.96 -31.29
C VAL A 561 10.81 6.92 -30.58
N GLY A 562 11.03 5.95 -29.69
CA GLY A 562 12.32 5.62 -29.09
C GLY A 562 12.74 6.50 -27.90
N ARG A 563 11.81 7.20 -27.26
CA ARG A 563 12.08 8.13 -26.14
C ARG A 563 11.46 7.68 -24.83
N LEU A 564 12.28 7.62 -23.78
CA LEU A 564 11.80 7.49 -22.41
C LEU A 564 11.45 8.88 -21.85
N THR A 565 10.48 8.96 -20.93
CA THR A 565 9.88 10.22 -20.49
C THR A 565 9.93 10.40 -18.98
N GLN A 566 10.24 11.62 -18.55
CA GLN A 566 10.01 12.05 -17.17
C GLN A 566 9.28 13.37 -17.14
N PHE A 567 8.26 13.45 -16.28
CA PHE A 567 7.36 14.60 -16.19
C PHE A 567 7.68 15.43 -14.94
N ILE A 568 7.73 16.76 -15.10
CA ILE A 568 7.97 17.72 -14.02
C ILE A 568 6.82 18.73 -13.98
N THR A 569 6.23 18.90 -12.79
CA THR A 569 5.23 19.93 -12.51
C THR A 569 5.91 21.20 -11.97
N VAL A 570 5.59 22.36 -12.53
CA VAL A 570 6.29 23.63 -12.31
C VAL A 570 5.81 24.50 -11.15
N ASP A 571 4.71 24.14 -10.48
CA ASP A 571 4.15 24.91 -9.36
C ASP A 571 4.97 24.82 -8.05
N ASN A 572 6.29 24.58 -8.10
CA ASN A 572 7.14 24.41 -6.92
C ASN A 572 8.34 25.36 -6.89
N LYS A 573 8.49 26.05 -5.76
CA LYS A 573 9.62 26.92 -5.38
C LYS A 573 11.01 26.24 -5.37
N LYS A 574 11.13 24.92 -5.63
CA LYS A 574 12.38 24.12 -5.66
C LYS A 574 12.57 23.39 -7.00
N LEU A 575 12.33 24.07 -8.11
CA LEU A 575 12.31 23.46 -9.45
C LEU A 575 13.65 22.79 -9.84
N VAL A 576 14.80 23.43 -9.59
CA VAL A 576 16.14 22.84 -9.85
C VAL A 576 16.32 21.50 -9.13
N HIS A 577 16.01 21.42 -7.84
CA HIS A 577 16.14 20.19 -7.06
C HIS A 577 15.23 19.06 -7.60
N ARG A 578 14.01 19.40 -8.02
CA ARG A 578 13.13 18.43 -8.70
C ARG A 578 13.69 18.03 -10.06
N GLY A 579 14.27 18.97 -10.81
CA GLY A 579 14.94 18.71 -12.08
C GLY A 579 16.09 17.71 -11.91
N ILE A 580 16.94 17.88 -10.90
CA ILE A 580 18.04 16.94 -10.60
C ILE A 580 17.50 15.53 -10.32
N ASN A 581 16.56 15.40 -9.38
CA ASN A 581 15.97 14.09 -9.07
C ASN A 581 15.23 13.49 -10.28
N GLY A 582 14.57 14.31 -11.08
CA GLY A 582 13.88 13.88 -12.30
C GLY A 582 14.84 13.38 -13.37
N PHE A 583 15.98 14.05 -13.55
CA PHE A 583 17.00 13.60 -14.48
C PHE A 583 17.69 12.31 -14.00
N LEU A 584 17.99 12.18 -12.70
CA LEU A 584 18.48 10.91 -12.15
C LEU A 584 17.47 9.76 -12.35
N ASP A 585 16.17 10.05 -12.27
CA ASP A 585 15.14 9.05 -12.62
C ASP A 585 15.12 8.71 -14.12
N LEU A 586 15.36 9.67 -15.02
CA LEU A 586 15.56 9.37 -16.45
C LEU A 586 16.77 8.47 -16.68
N LEU A 587 17.88 8.71 -15.97
CA LEU A 587 19.06 7.85 -16.05
C LEU A 587 18.75 6.43 -15.57
N ARG A 588 17.99 6.27 -14.48
CA ARG A 588 17.48 4.95 -14.07
C ARG A 588 16.67 4.29 -15.19
N GLN A 589 15.78 5.03 -15.85
CA GLN A 589 14.96 4.49 -16.95
C GLN A 589 15.82 4.06 -18.15
N LEU A 590 16.93 4.75 -18.42
CA LEU A 590 17.93 4.35 -19.42
C LEU A 590 18.71 3.09 -19.03
N GLY A 591 18.56 2.58 -17.80
CA GLY A 591 19.33 1.45 -17.29
C GLY A 591 20.73 1.85 -16.81
N VAL A 592 20.93 3.11 -16.43
CA VAL A 592 22.22 3.60 -15.92
C VAL A 592 22.49 3.00 -14.55
N GLN A 593 23.66 2.37 -14.44
CA GLN A 593 24.26 1.90 -13.20
C GLN A 593 25.71 2.41 -13.15
N ALA A 594 26.06 3.10 -12.07
CA ALA A 594 27.35 3.73 -11.90
C ALA A 594 28.51 2.72 -11.94
N GLU A 595 28.38 1.64 -11.19
CA GLU A 595 29.42 0.62 -10.99
C GLU A 595 28.78 -0.78 -10.88
N PRO A 596 29.51 -1.87 -11.18
CA PRO A 596 29.03 -3.22 -10.92
C PRO A 596 28.51 -3.40 -9.49
N LEU A 597 27.41 -4.14 -9.33
CA LEU A 597 26.71 -4.21 -8.04
C LEU A 597 27.36 -5.24 -7.10
N LYS A 598 28.62 -5.00 -6.75
CA LYS A 598 29.41 -5.84 -5.86
C LYS A 598 29.17 -5.46 -4.40
N ILE A 599 28.19 -6.11 -3.78
CA ILE A 599 27.91 -5.99 -2.35
C ILE A 599 28.64 -7.15 -1.65
N ALA A 600 29.68 -6.83 -0.89
CA ALA A 600 30.34 -7.83 -0.06
C ALA A 600 29.74 -7.77 1.35
N ILE A 601 29.29 -8.92 1.84
CA ILE A 601 28.85 -9.12 3.22
C ILE A 601 29.89 -10.01 3.88
N GLN A 602 30.51 -9.51 4.95
CA GLN A 602 31.49 -10.25 5.72
C GLN A 602 30.90 -10.65 7.08
N PRO A 603 31.20 -11.87 7.56
CA PRO A 603 30.78 -12.28 8.88
C PRO A 603 31.41 -11.36 9.94
N PRO A 604 30.73 -11.16 11.08
CA PRO A 604 31.28 -10.36 12.16
C PRO A 604 32.51 -11.04 12.80
N ASP A 605 33.37 -10.24 13.45
CA ASP A 605 34.58 -10.71 14.16
C ASP A 605 34.28 -11.80 15.21
N ASP A 606 35.28 -12.61 15.58
CA ASP A 606 35.15 -13.81 16.45
C ASP A 606 34.45 -13.55 17.80
N LYS A 607 34.55 -12.34 18.36
CA LYS A 607 33.84 -11.94 19.60
C LYS A 607 32.32 -11.83 19.44
N GLN A 608 31.80 -11.72 18.21
CA GLN A 608 30.38 -11.52 17.90
C GLN A 608 29.72 -12.79 17.30
N LYS A 609 30.51 -13.76 16.81
CA LYS A 609 30.03 -15.05 16.30
C LYS A 609 29.23 -15.86 17.32
N SER A 610 29.56 -15.74 18.62
CA SER A 610 28.87 -16.44 19.71
C SER A 610 27.41 -16.03 19.92
N LYS A 611 26.97 -14.87 19.43
CA LYS A 611 25.58 -14.39 19.56
C LYS A 611 24.64 -14.89 18.47
N LEU A 612 25.16 -15.26 17.30
CA LEU A 612 24.36 -15.59 16.11
C LEU A 612 24.04 -17.09 15.95
N ASN A 613 24.43 -17.93 16.93
CA ASN A 613 24.33 -19.41 16.83
C ASN A 613 24.83 -19.95 15.48
N LEU A 614 25.95 -19.41 14.98
CA LEU A 614 26.49 -19.77 13.67
C LEU A 614 26.88 -21.25 13.62
N VAL A 615 26.52 -21.93 12.53
CA VAL A 615 26.92 -23.33 12.32
C VAL A 615 28.32 -23.34 11.71
N GLU A 616 29.30 -23.94 12.39
CA GLU A 616 30.72 -23.93 11.98
C GLU A 616 30.97 -24.52 10.57
N ASN A 617 30.04 -25.34 10.05
CA ASN A 617 30.19 -26.08 8.79
C ASN A 617 29.48 -25.46 7.56
N LYS A 618 28.95 -24.24 7.65
CA LYS A 618 28.27 -23.57 6.51
C LYS A 618 29.06 -22.37 5.97
N LYS A 619 28.89 -22.08 4.68
CA LYS A 619 29.49 -20.91 4.03
C LYS A 619 28.82 -19.63 4.51
N GLN A 620 29.56 -18.86 5.31
CA GLN A 620 29.18 -17.53 5.79
C GLN A 620 29.38 -16.43 4.75
N SER A 621 30.26 -16.66 3.76
CA SER A 621 30.51 -15.71 2.67
C SER A 621 29.58 -15.97 1.48
N LEU A 622 29.12 -14.88 0.88
CA LEU A 622 28.36 -14.93 -0.37
C LEU A 622 29.27 -15.35 -1.55
N PRO A 623 28.70 -15.94 -2.62
CA PRO A 623 29.45 -16.18 -3.85
C PRO A 623 30.07 -14.88 -4.40
N GLU A 624 31.25 -14.99 -5.03
CA GLU A 624 31.96 -13.82 -5.59
C GLU A 624 31.14 -13.14 -6.71
N LYS A 625 30.49 -13.95 -7.56
CA LYS A 625 29.57 -13.50 -8.59
C LYS A 625 28.15 -13.86 -8.19
N ILE A 626 27.27 -12.85 -8.15
CA ILE A 626 25.85 -13.01 -7.82
C ILE A 626 25.01 -12.36 -8.93
N ASN A 627 23.97 -13.07 -9.33
CA ASN A 627 22.92 -12.55 -10.19
C ASN A 627 21.72 -12.16 -9.33
N TYR A 628 21.22 -10.95 -9.48
CA TYR A 628 20.06 -10.43 -8.77
C TYR A 628 18.86 -10.42 -9.71
N VAL A 629 17.76 -11.08 -9.33
CA VAL A 629 16.54 -11.11 -10.14
C VAL A 629 15.33 -10.68 -9.31
N GLY A 630 14.61 -9.66 -9.78
CA GLY A 630 13.34 -9.24 -9.18
C GLY A 630 12.18 -9.71 -10.05
N LEU A 631 11.25 -10.49 -9.50
CA LEU A 631 10.02 -10.91 -10.18
C LEU A 631 8.85 -10.05 -9.74
N TRP A 632 8.14 -9.47 -10.71
CA TRP A 632 6.94 -8.66 -10.47
C TRP A 632 5.82 -9.03 -11.43
N LEU A 633 4.58 -8.99 -10.93
CA LEU A 633 3.38 -9.10 -11.74
C LEU A 633 2.72 -7.73 -11.84
N ILE A 634 2.80 -7.11 -13.01
CA ILE A 634 2.11 -5.86 -13.30
C ILE A 634 0.61 -6.16 -13.45
N LYS A 635 -0.24 -5.34 -12.83
CA LYS A 635 -1.68 -5.62 -12.67
C LYS A 635 -2.51 -4.40 -13.05
N PHE A 636 -3.17 -4.45 -14.21
CA PHE A 636 -4.24 -3.51 -14.55
C PHE A 636 -5.60 -4.17 -14.38
N ASN A 637 -6.49 -3.51 -13.66
CA ASN A 637 -7.89 -3.92 -13.57
C ASN A 637 -8.72 -3.14 -14.61
N SER A 638 -9.92 -3.62 -14.88
CA SER A 638 -10.86 -3.00 -15.83
C SER A 638 -11.23 -1.53 -15.52
N SER A 639 -11.01 -1.05 -14.29
CA SER A 639 -11.23 0.34 -13.88
C SER A 639 -10.01 1.24 -14.09
N THR A 640 -8.83 0.64 -14.25
CA THR A 640 -7.53 1.34 -14.30
C THR A 640 -6.84 1.22 -15.66
N SER A 641 -7.19 0.21 -16.46
CA SER A 641 -6.74 0.11 -17.85
C SER A 641 -7.46 1.11 -18.74
N ALA A 642 -6.78 1.57 -19.78
CA ALA A 642 -7.34 2.52 -20.72
C ALA A 642 -8.39 1.88 -21.67
N ASP A 643 -8.31 0.57 -21.92
CA ASP A 643 -9.28 -0.21 -22.72
C ASP A 643 -10.38 -0.89 -21.87
N GLY A 644 -10.22 -0.91 -20.55
CA GLY A 644 -11.16 -1.54 -19.64
C GLY A 644 -11.02 -3.05 -19.48
N SER A 645 -9.97 -3.67 -20.04
CA SER A 645 -9.67 -5.09 -19.83
C SER A 645 -8.85 -5.30 -18.55
N THR A 646 -8.90 -6.51 -17.98
CA THR A 646 -8.00 -6.87 -16.88
C THR A 646 -6.75 -7.52 -17.46
N GLN A 647 -5.59 -6.95 -17.16
CA GLN A 647 -4.32 -7.38 -17.73
C GLN A 647 -3.32 -7.69 -16.62
N ARG A 648 -2.54 -8.75 -16.87
CA ARG A 648 -1.46 -9.20 -16.01
C ARG A 648 -0.23 -9.45 -16.87
N VAL A 649 0.89 -8.84 -16.51
CA VAL A 649 2.16 -9.01 -17.24
C VAL A 649 3.24 -9.40 -16.23
N PRO A 650 3.70 -10.66 -16.22
CA PRO A 650 4.86 -11.03 -15.43
C PRO A 650 6.11 -10.43 -16.07
N VAL A 651 6.92 -9.75 -15.27
CA VAL A 651 8.19 -9.15 -15.67
C VAL A 651 9.28 -9.56 -14.69
N MET A 652 10.50 -9.68 -15.20
CA MET A 652 11.69 -9.87 -14.37
C MET A 652 12.75 -8.84 -14.75
N VAL A 653 13.44 -8.30 -13.74
CA VAL A 653 14.64 -7.46 -13.92
C VAL A 653 15.85 -8.23 -13.40
N HIS A 654 16.94 -8.22 -14.17
CA HIS A 654 18.21 -8.88 -13.86
C HIS A 654 19.33 -7.85 -13.78
N MET A 655 20.18 -8.01 -12.76
CA MET A 655 21.44 -7.31 -12.57
C MET A 655 22.49 -8.32 -12.11
N ALA A 656 23.78 -8.02 -12.21
CA ALA A 656 24.84 -8.89 -11.68
C ALA A 656 25.94 -8.09 -10.97
N SER A 657 26.71 -8.76 -10.11
CA SER A 657 27.75 -8.13 -9.29
C SER A 657 29.02 -7.74 -10.06
N ASP A 658 29.19 -8.22 -11.28
CA ASP A 658 30.38 -8.05 -12.12
C ASP A 658 30.16 -7.20 -13.38
N THR A 659 28.95 -6.63 -13.55
CA THR A 659 28.60 -5.80 -14.69
C THR A 659 27.66 -4.66 -14.28
N THR A 660 27.67 -3.57 -15.05
CA THR A 660 26.74 -2.44 -14.93
C THR A 660 25.46 -2.61 -15.75
N GLU A 661 25.30 -3.73 -16.46
CA GLU A 661 24.13 -3.97 -17.29
C GLU A 661 22.89 -4.27 -16.45
N ILE A 662 21.83 -3.51 -16.71
CA ILE A 662 20.48 -3.82 -16.23
C ILE A 662 19.69 -4.41 -17.39
N LYS A 663 19.15 -5.61 -17.19
CA LYS A 663 18.32 -6.31 -18.19
C LYS A 663 16.92 -6.55 -17.67
N ALA A 664 15.97 -6.66 -18.57
CA ALA A 664 14.61 -7.06 -18.23
C ALA A 664 14.03 -8.01 -19.27
N ILE A 665 13.05 -8.80 -18.81
CA ILE A 665 12.28 -9.70 -19.64
C ILE A 665 10.81 -9.65 -19.22
N ALA A 666 9.91 -9.72 -20.20
CA ALA A 666 8.47 -9.74 -20.00
C ALA A 666 7.87 -10.93 -20.76
N LEU A 667 6.61 -11.25 -20.47
CA LEU A 667 5.85 -12.18 -21.30
C LEU A 667 5.84 -11.69 -22.76
N GLY A 668 6.12 -12.57 -23.72
CA GLY A 668 6.24 -12.22 -25.14
C GLY A 668 7.65 -11.89 -25.62
N PHE A 669 8.62 -11.69 -24.72
CA PHE A 669 10.02 -11.50 -25.13
C PHE A 669 10.76 -12.83 -25.29
N ASP A 670 11.52 -12.97 -26.37
CA ASP A 670 12.34 -14.18 -26.62
C ASP A 670 13.56 -14.25 -25.70
N SER A 671 14.18 -13.10 -25.42
CA SER A 671 15.42 -12.96 -24.66
C SER A 671 15.38 -11.83 -23.64
N TRP A 672 16.38 -11.81 -22.75
CA TRP A 672 16.66 -10.65 -21.91
C TRP A 672 17.09 -9.47 -22.76
N LEU A 673 16.49 -8.30 -22.54
CA LEU A 673 16.81 -7.06 -23.25
C LEU A 673 17.43 -6.05 -22.29
N PRO A 674 18.30 -5.13 -22.75
CA PRO A 674 18.70 -3.96 -21.96
C PRO A 674 17.46 -3.23 -21.42
N TYR A 675 17.54 -2.71 -20.20
CA TYR A 675 16.38 -2.16 -19.49
C TYR A 675 15.64 -1.08 -20.31
N ARG A 676 16.38 -0.17 -20.95
CA ARG A 676 15.82 0.83 -21.89
C ARG A 676 14.98 0.19 -22.98
N GLU A 677 15.51 -0.81 -23.67
CA GLU A 677 14.84 -1.46 -24.80
C GLU A 677 13.61 -2.25 -24.34
N ALA A 678 13.70 -2.89 -23.18
CA ALA A 678 12.55 -3.56 -22.57
C ALA A 678 11.40 -2.58 -22.29
N LEU A 679 11.68 -1.39 -21.75
CA LEU A 679 10.66 -0.35 -21.51
C LEU A 679 10.03 0.15 -22.82
N LEU A 680 10.85 0.39 -23.86
CA LEU A 680 10.36 0.86 -25.16
C LEU A 680 9.49 -0.20 -25.85
N ARG A 681 9.91 -1.47 -25.87
CA ARG A 681 9.13 -2.57 -26.47
C ARG A 681 7.83 -2.84 -25.73
N ILE A 682 7.82 -2.75 -24.39
CA ILE A 682 6.59 -2.85 -23.60
C ILE A 682 5.59 -1.77 -24.02
N ALA A 683 6.04 -0.54 -24.23
CA ALA A 683 5.18 0.56 -24.67
C ALA A 683 4.77 0.47 -26.15
N GLY A 684 5.53 -0.27 -26.97
CA GLY A 684 5.31 -0.49 -28.40
C GLY A 684 4.26 -1.56 -28.74
N GLU A 685 3.53 -2.08 -27.74
CA GLU A 685 2.43 -3.07 -27.91
C GLU A 685 2.89 -4.48 -28.34
N GLU A 686 4.19 -4.77 -28.30
CA GLU A 686 4.75 -6.12 -28.55
C GLU A 686 4.48 -7.12 -27.41
N VAL A 687 4.03 -6.63 -26.25
CA VAL A 687 3.72 -7.45 -25.08
C VAL A 687 2.22 -7.63 -24.96
N ARG A 688 1.76 -8.87 -24.82
CA ARG A 688 0.36 -9.17 -24.51
C ARG A 688 0.17 -9.49 -23.05
N GLY A 689 -0.85 -8.90 -22.45
CA GLY A 689 -1.26 -9.22 -21.09
C GLY A 689 -2.07 -10.51 -21.04
N VAL A 690 -1.96 -11.25 -19.94
CA VAL A 690 -2.86 -12.38 -19.66
C VAL A 690 -4.02 -11.92 -18.77
N ALA A 691 -5.23 -12.41 -19.07
CA ALA A 691 -6.42 -12.06 -18.29
C ALA A 691 -6.46 -12.77 -16.90
N LYS A 692 -6.02 -14.03 -16.85
CA LYS A 692 -6.06 -14.90 -15.65
C LYS A 692 -4.69 -14.98 -14.99
N LEU A 693 -4.66 -15.00 -13.65
CA LEU A 693 -3.41 -15.02 -12.87
C LEU A 693 -2.60 -16.30 -13.08
N GLU A 694 -3.30 -17.41 -13.28
CA GLU A 694 -2.73 -18.75 -13.45
C GLU A 694 -1.91 -18.86 -14.74
N LYS A 695 -2.27 -18.08 -15.77
CA LYS A 695 -1.55 -18.03 -17.06
C LYS A 695 -0.18 -17.36 -16.97
N ALA A 696 0.15 -16.67 -15.87
CA ALA A 696 1.50 -16.12 -15.66
C ALA A 696 2.52 -17.18 -15.20
N MET A 697 2.06 -18.33 -14.67
CA MET A 697 2.94 -19.34 -14.09
C MET A 697 3.82 -20.11 -15.07
N PRO A 698 3.35 -20.48 -16.29
CA PRO A 698 4.22 -21.10 -17.30
C PRO A 698 5.46 -20.27 -17.62
N PHE A 699 5.31 -18.96 -17.80
CA PHE A 699 6.42 -18.03 -18.00
C PHE A 699 7.41 -18.07 -16.83
N ILE A 700 6.92 -17.95 -15.60
CA ILE A 700 7.79 -17.96 -14.40
C ILE A 700 8.57 -19.28 -14.31
N LYS A 701 7.90 -20.41 -14.51
CA LYS A 701 8.50 -21.75 -14.44
C LYS A 701 9.54 -21.98 -15.54
N GLU A 702 9.27 -21.52 -16.76
CA GLU A 702 10.21 -21.60 -17.88
C GLU A 702 11.48 -20.79 -17.60
N ARG A 703 11.35 -19.55 -17.12
CA ARG A 703 12.50 -18.67 -16.83
C ARG A 703 13.35 -19.19 -15.67
N LEU A 704 12.75 -19.72 -14.61
CA LEU A 704 13.49 -20.27 -13.45
C LEU A 704 14.46 -21.40 -13.84
N ARG A 705 14.16 -22.17 -14.89
CA ARG A 705 15.03 -23.25 -15.38
C ARG A 705 16.27 -22.75 -16.14
N ARG A 706 16.25 -21.49 -16.58
CA ARG A 706 17.27 -20.88 -17.45
C ARG A 706 18.08 -19.81 -16.74
N PHE A 707 17.94 -19.67 -15.42
CA PHE A 707 18.72 -18.70 -14.68
C PHE A 707 20.21 -19.05 -14.66
N PRO A 708 21.09 -18.04 -14.68
CA PRO A 708 22.50 -18.24 -14.39
C PRO A 708 22.72 -18.92 -13.03
N LYS A 709 23.90 -19.51 -12.85
CA LYS A 709 24.33 -19.97 -11.52
C LYS A 709 24.39 -18.79 -10.55
N ASP A 710 24.25 -19.08 -9.26
CA ASP A 710 24.35 -18.09 -8.17
C ASP A 710 23.38 -16.91 -8.33
N THR A 711 22.10 -17.24 -8.48
CA THR A 711 21.01 -16.27 -8.63
C THR A 711 20.24 -16.12 -7.33
N LEU A 712 20.12 -14.88 -6.84
CA LEU A 712 19.17 -14.45 -5.82
C LEU A 712 17.89 -13.94 -6.50
N LEU A 713 16.82 -14.70 -6.39
CA LEU A 713 15.48 -14.30 -6.82
C LEU A 713 14.72 -13.66 -5.66
N LEU A 714 14.22 -12.45 -5.90
CA LEU A 714 13.42 -11.69 -4.95
C LEU A 714 11.95 -11.69 -5.41
N CYS A 715 11.04 -12.03 -4.49
CA CYS A 715 9.62 -12.16 -4.77
C CYS A 715 8.78 -11.38 -3.76
N HIS A 716 7.98 -10.42 -4.22
CA HIS A 716 7.07 -9.69 -3.32
C HIS A 716 5.79 -10.49 -3.04
N ALA A 717 5.56 -10.85 -1.77
CA ALA A 717 4.49 -11.75 -1.35
C ALA A 717 3.10 -11.23 -1.71
N GLN A 718 2.76 -9.99 -1.34
CA GLN A 718 1.44 -9.41 -1.63
C GLN A 718 1.20 -9.23 -3.15
N ASN A 719 2.27 -9.10 -3.94
CA ASN A 719 2.16 -9.01 -5.40
C ASN A 719 1.93 -10.41 -6.03
N LEU A 720 2.66 -11.44 -5.61
CA LEU A 720 2.73 -12.70 -6.34
C LEU A 720 1.90 -13.85 -5.75
N ARG A 721 1.63 -13.88 -4.44
CA ARG A 721 1.09 -15.08 -3.74
C ARG A 721 -0.27 -15.60 -4.22
N ARG A 722 -1.01 -14.81 -5.00
CA ARG A 722 -2.25 -15.27 -5.65
C ARG A 722 -1.99 -16.03 -6.95
N ALA A 723 -1.00 -15.59 -7.74
CA ALA A 723 -0.57 -16.31 -8.94
C ALA A 723 0.33 -17.50 -8.58
N TRP A 724 1.17 -17.34 -7.54
CA TRP A 724 2.07 -18.36 -7.02
C TRP A 724 1.78 -18.67 -5.54
N PRO A 725 0.79 -19.54 -5.25
CA PRO A 725 0.34 -19.85 -3.88
C PRO A 725 1.43 -20.33 -2.92
N TRP A 726 2.51 -20.93 -3.41
CA TRP A 726 3.66 -21.33 -2.61
C TRP A 726 4.25 -20.19 -1.76
N LEU A 727 4.09 -18.92 -2.15
CA LEU A 727 4.56 -17.77 -1.35
C LEU A 727 3.72 -17.49 -0.09
N GLN A 728 2.58 -18.18 0.12
CA GLN A 728 1.74 -18.02 1.31
C GLN A 728 2.39 -18.67 2.54
N ASN A 729 2.15 -18.12 3.74
CA ASN A 729 2.85 -18.54 4.97
C ASN A 729 2.70 -20.03 5.30
N GLY A 730 1.51 -20.61 5.06
CA GLY A 730 1.25 -22.04 5.32
C GLY A 730 1.68 -22.98 4.20
N LEU A 731 2.18 -22.45 3.07
CA LEU A 731 2.57 -23.24 1.89
C LEU A 731 4.04 -23.10 1.51
N ILE A 732 4.71 -22.04 1.97
CA ILE A 732 6.13 -21.82 1.71
C ILE A 732 6.96 -22.82 2.50
N SER A 733 7.83 -23.55 1.82
CA SER A 733 8.63 -24.62 2.41
C SER A 733 10.11 -24.25 2.36
N PRO A 734 10.91 -24.56 3.41
CA PRO A 734 12.35 -24.36 3.37
C PRO A 734 12.96 -25.22 2.25
N ASP A 735 13.74 -24.60 1.38
CA ASP A 735 14.60 -25.26 0.37
C ASP A 735 13.84 -26.14 -0.65
N GLU A 736 12.52 -25.91 -0.77
CA GLU A 736 11.65 -26.54 -1.76
C GLU A 736 10.71 -25.53 -2.40
N ILE A 737 10.48 -25.66 -3.70
CA ILE A 737 9.57 -24.80 -4.48
C ILE A 737 8.41 -25.62 -5.02
N ARG A 738 7.18 -25.06 -5.01
CA ARG A 738 6.00 -25.69 -5.61
C ARG A 738 5.37 -24.82 -6.70
N PHE A 739 4.97 -25.43 -7.81
CA PHE A 739 4.20 -24.79 -8.88
C PHE A 739 2.78 -25.37 -8.94
N GLY A 740 1.78 -24.60 -8.53
CA GLY A 740 0.39 -25.06 -8.52
C GLY A 740 0.20 -26.30 -7.65
N LYS A 741 -0.40 -27.36 -8.24
CA LYS A 741 -0.65 -28.65 -7.58
C LYS A 741 0.47 -29.68 -7.78
N GLU A 742 1.58 -29.30 -8.42
CA GLU A 742 2.71 -30.20 -8.66
C GLU A 742 3.43 -30.58 -7.37
N SER A 743 4.21 -31.67 -7.41
CA SER A 743 5.10 -32.06 -6.31
C SER A 743 6.17 -30.99 -6.05
N PRO A 744 6.59 -30.78 -4.78
CA PRO A 744 7.70 -29.90 -4.45
C PRO A 744 8.99 -30.26 -5.20
N LEU A 745 9.76 -29.24 -5.57
CA LEU A 745 11.06 -29.35 -6.22
C LEU A 745 12.13 -28.85 -5.24
N SER A 746 13.01 -29.76 -4.80
CA SER A 746 14.11 -29.48 -3.88
C SER A 746 15.20 -28.58 -4.48
N ALA A 747 15.93 -27.88 -3.60
CA ALA A 747 17.25 -27.22 -3.79
C ALA A 747 18.10 -27.83 -4.90
N LYS A 748 18.22 -29.16 -4.91
CA LYS A 748 19.06 -29.92 -5.84
C LYS A 748 18.66 -29.77 -7.32
N LYS A 749 17.40 -29.44 -7.61
CA LYS A 749 16.92 -29.28 -9.00
C LYS A 749 17.29 -27.95 -9.63
N PHE A 750 17.44 -26.89 -8.81
CA PHE A 750 17.85 -25.55 -9.28
C PHE A 750 19.16 -25.17 -8.60
N LYS A 751 20.26 -25.76 -9.09
CA LYS A 751 21.60 -25.52 -8.55
C LYS A 751 21.97 -24.05 -8.69
N GLY A 752 22.35 -23.45 -7.57
CA GLY A 752 22.74 -22.04 -7.50
C GLY A 752 21.59 -21.03 -7.34
N LEU A 753 20.33 -21.48 -7.27
CA LEU A 753 19.20 -20.59 -7.01
C LEU A 753 19.02 -20.34 -5.51
N ARG A 754 18.77 -19.09 -5.14
CA ARG A 754 18.30 -18.67 -3.81
C ARG A 754 17.04 -17.84 -3.95
N ILE A 755 16.07 -17.99 -3.05
CA ILE A 755 14.82 -17.22 -3.08
C ILE A 755 14.60 -16.53 -1.75
N VAL A 756 14.45 -15.20 -1.80
CA VAL A 756 13.98 -14.40 -0.67
C VAL A 756 12.60 -13.84 -0.98
N ARG A 757 11.63 -14.19 -0.15
CA ARG A 757 10.29 -13.60 -0.16
C ARG A 757 10.32 -12.30 0.63
N VAL A 758 9.83 -11.24 0.02
CA VAL A 758 9.72 -9.89 0.60
C VAL A 758 8.25 -9.61 0.93
N ARG A 759 7.95 -9.20 2.15
CA ARG A 759 6.60 -8.77 2.60
C ARG A 759 6.70 -7.42 3.30
N ASP A 760 5.83 -6.48 2.96
CA ASP A 760 5.81 -5.14 3.57
C ASP A 760 4.57 -4.88 4.44
N SER A 761 4.46 -3.69 5.04
CA SER A 761 3.37 -3.31 5.96
C SER A 761 2.00 -3.11 5.32
N GLN A 762 1.84 -3.35 4.01
CA GLN A 762 0.54 -3.31 3.36
C GLN A 762 -0.46 -4.24 4.08
N SER A 763 -1.65 -3.70 4.37
CA SER A 763 -2.72 -4.42 5.07
C SER A 763 -2.33 -4.95 6.47
N LYS A 764 -1.38 -4.30 7.15
CA LYS A 764 -0.95 -4.64 8.53
C LYS A 764 -0.32 -6.04 8.65
N GLU A 765 0.21 -6.58 7.54
CA GLU A 765 0.81 -7.93 7.48
C GLU A 765 2.20 -8.02 8.14
N THR A 766 2.85 -6.89 8.41
CA THR A 766 4.07 -6.80 9.24
C THR A 766 3.79 -5.87 10.42
N PRO A 767 4.34 -6.13 11.60
CA PRO A 767 3.99 -5.36 12.79
C PRO A 767 4.60 -3.96 12.77
N GLU A 768 3.95 -3.03 13.48
CA GLU A 768 4.60 -1.78 13.89
C GLU A 768 5.74 -2.07 14.88
N TRP A 769 6.66 -1.11 15.01
CA TRP A 769 7.85 -1.29 15.84
C TRP A 769 8.44 0.03 16.34
N TYR A 770 9.30 -0.10 17.35
CA TYR A 770 10.32 0.88 17.68
C TYR A 770 11.61 0.14 18.07
N ALA A 771 12.77 0.78 17.88
CA ALA A 771 14.04 0.26 18.35
C ALA A 771 14.22 0.60 19.81
N GLN A 772 14.85 -0.29 20.58
CA GLN A 772 15.18 -0.04 21.97
C GLN A 772 16.51 -0.66 22.39
N GLN A 773 17.09 -0.07 23.43
CA GLN A 773 18.29 -0.56 24.10
C GLN A 773 18.26 -0.03 25.53
N GLU A 774 18.12 -0.92 26.52
CA GLU A 774 17.84 -0.53 27.90
C GLU A 774 16.64 0.45 27.94
N GLU A 775 16.82 1.63 28.56
CA GLU A 775 15.78 2.65 28.63
C GLU A 775 15.66 3.54 27.38
N LYS A 776 16.56 3.41 26.41
CA LYS A 776 16.55 4.23 25.19
C LYS A 776 15.62 3.62 24.15
N HIS A 777 14.95 4.49 23.41
CA HIS A 777 14.06 4.11 22.30
C HIS A 777 14.27 5.03 21.09
N GLY A 778 13.80 4.61 19.91
CA GLY A 778 13.88 5.40 18.68
C GLY A 778 13.61 4.57 17.42
N PHE A 779 14.15 5.02 16.29
CA PHE A 779 14.17 4.26 15.04
C PHE A 779 15.61 3.98 14.62
N THR A 780 15.78 2.89 13.89
CA THR A 780 17.11 2.42 13.48
C THR A 780 17.07 1.70 12.15
N ASP A 781 18.20 1.74 11.45
CA ASP A 781 18.43 1.04 10.19
C ASP A 781 19.15 -0.28 10.48
N GLY A 782 18.81 -1.35 9.74
CA GLY A 782 19.47 -2.65 9.86
C GLY A 782 18.56 -3.85 9.61
N ILE A 783 19.15 -5.04 9.78
CA ILE A 783 18.44 -6.31 9.78
C ILE A 783 18.38 -6.91 11.19
N PHE A 784 17.24 -7.50 11.52
CA PHE A 784 16.96 -8.10 12.81
C PHE A 784 16.34 -9.46 12.64
N GLN A 785 16.83 -10.45 13.39
CA GLN A 785 16.39 -11.83 13.27
C GLN A 785 15.07 -12.02 14.03
N MET A 786 14.00 -12.36 13.31
CA MET A 786 12.67 -12.64 13.88
C MET A 786 12.41 -14.14 14.06
N GLY A 787 13.17 -14.97 13.36
CA GLY A 787 13.16 -16.43 13.42
C GLY A 787 14.33 -17.00 12.64
N GLU A 788 14.44 -18.32 12.51
CA GLU A 788 15.58 -18.97 11.84
C GLU A 788 15.81 -18.45 10.42
N ARG A 789 14.72 -18.26 9.65
CA ARG A 789 14.75 -17.85 8.24
C ARG A 789 13.98 -16.55 7.96
N VAL A 790 13.55 -15.84 8.99
CA VAL A 790 12.71 -14.64 8.87
C VAL A 790 13.41 -13.46 9.54
N PHE A 791 13.56 -12.37 8.80
CA PHE A 791 14.26 -11.17 9.25
C PHE A 791 13.40 -9.92 9.04
N ALA A 792 13.47 -8.97 9.97
CA ALA A 792 12.98 -7.61 9.78
C ALA A 792 14.09 -6.76 9.17
N SER A 793 13.80 -6.10 8.06
CA SER A 793 14.67 -5.09 7.45
C SER A 793 14.06 -3.71 7.67
N THR A 794 14.68 -2.90 8.52
CA THR A 794 14.19 -1.57 8.90
C THR A 794 14.98 -0.46 8.21
N TYR A 795 14.54 0.78 8.38
CA TYR A 795 15.29 1.99 8.01
C TYR A 795 15.14 3.03 9.11
N ASN A 796 16.07 3.98 9.18
CA ASN A 796 16.03 5.08 10.14
C ASN A 796 15.07 6.19 9.70
N THR A 797 14.88 7.18 10.56
CA THR A 797 14.10 8.38 10.29
C THR A 797 14.56 9.10 9.01
N PRO A 798 13.66 9.30 8.03
CA PRO A 798 13.93 10.05 6.80
C PRO A 798 14.51 11.45 7.06
N LYS A 799 15.29 12.00 6.11
CA LYS A 799 15.99 13.29 6.26
C LYS A 799 15.04 14.42 6.69
N GLN A 800 13.81 14.42 6.18
CA GLN A 800 12.78 15.42 6.49
C GLN A 800 12.25 15.36 7.94
N PHE A 801 12.39 14.22 8.62
CA PHE A 801 11.95 14.01 10.00
C PHE A 801 13.11 14.00 11.01
N LYS A 802 14.38 14.10 10.57
CA LYS A 802 15.57 14.02 11.44
C LYS A 802 15.65 15.05 12.57
N LYS A 803 14.90 16.17 12.47
CA LYS A 803 14.85 17.19 13.52
C LYS A 803 13.88 16.87 14.65
N GLN A 804 13.03 15.85 14.48
CA GLN A 804 12.07 15.44 15.51
C GLN A 804 12.78 14.67 16.62
N SER A 805 12.40 14.96 17.86
CA SER A 805 12.93 14.25 19.03
C SER A 805 12.26 12.89 19.16
N VAL A 806 13.03 11.85 19.50
CA VAL A 806 12.46 10.51 19.77
C VAL A 806 11.52 10.50 20.97
N ASN A 807 11.74 11.41 21.93
CA ASN A 807 10.94 11.57 23.14
C ASN A 807 9.67 12.42 22.91
N GLN A 808 9.52 13.04 21.73
CA GLN A 808 8.39 13.94 21.48
C GLN A 808 7.07 13.17 21.54
N SER A 809 6.07 13.76 22.22
CA SER A 809 4.75 13.17 22.42
C SER A 809 3.65 14.08 21.86
N LYS A 810 2.58 13.46 21.34
CA LYS A 810 1.39 14.19 20.87
C LYS A 810 0.48 14.70 21.98
N ALA A 811 0.51 14.06 23.14
CA ALA A 811 -0.47 14.31 24.19
C ALA A 811 0.16 14.54 25.56
N ALA A 812 1.42 14.16 25.79
CA ALA A 812 2.13 14.43 27.03
C ALA A 812 3.24 15.49 26.86
N PRO A 813 3.57 16.28 27.91
CA PRO A 813 4.82 17.02 27.97
C PRO A 813 6.03 16.09 27.79
N TRP A 814 7.10 16.60 27.20
CA TRP A 814 8.27 15.79 26.88
C TRP A 814 9.59 16.55 27.03
N THR A 815 10.64 15.82 27.36
CA THR A 815 11.97 16.38 27.63
C THR A 815 12.96 15.92 26.56
N THR A 816 13.68 16.87 25.98
CA THR A 816 14.80 16.57 25.08
C THR A 816 15.93 15.85 25.80
N ASN A 817 16.81 15.17 25.06
CA ASN A 817 18.02 14.59 25.62
C ASN A 817 18.98 15.63 26.27
N ARG A 818 18.75 16.93 26.06
CA ARG A 818 19.52 18.03 26.67
C ARG A 818 18.84 18.60 27.91
N GLY A 819 17.77 17.97 28.41
CA GLY A 819 17.07 18.38 29.63
C GLY A 819 16.04 19.49 29.46
N LYS A 820 15.84 20.04 28.25
CA LYS A 820 14.80 21.04 27.99
C LYS A 820 13.44 20.38 27.79
N THR A 821 12.45 20.79 28.58
CA THR A 821 11.05 20.34 28.52
C THR A 821 10.22 21.21 27.56
N TYR A 822 9.27 20.57 26.88
CA TYR A 822 8.31 21.16 25.97
C TYR A 822 6.93 20.57 26.26
N ASP A 823 5.88 21.34 25.94
CA ASP A 823 4.50 20.83 25.97
C ASP A 823 4.26 19.80 24.85
N ALA A 824 3.10 19.14 24.92
CA ALA A 824 2.64 18.21 23.90
C ALA A 824 2.64 18.83 22.49
N SER A 825 2.96 18.03 21.47
CA SER A 825 3.09 18.49 20.07
C SER A 825 2.14 17.75 19.10
N PRO A 826 0.81 17.87 19.25
CA PRO A 826 -0.18 17.16 18.42
C PRO A 826 -0.11 17.55 16.94
N GLU A 827 0.34 18.74 16.60
CA GLU A 827 0.49 19.28 15.24
C GLU A 827 1.60 18.59 14.43
N VAL A 828 2.57 17.96 15.10
CA VAL A 828 3.76 17.39 14.45
C VAL A 828 3.43 16.07 13.74
N PRO A 829 3.61 15.96 12.41
CA PRO A 829 3.43 14.70 11.71
C PRO A 829 4.57 13.73 12.03
N TYR A 830 4.25 12.46 12.30
CA TYR A 830 5.25 11.40 12.43
C TYR A 830 5.26 10.50 11.21
N TRP A 831 6.47 10.09 10.84
CA TRP A 831 6.69 8.99 9.92
C TRP A 831 6.23 7.68 10.58
N ASN A 832 5.48 6.85 9.82
CA ASN A 832 5.14 5.50 10.27
C ASN A 832 6.18 4.51 9.70
N PRO A 833 7.09 3.96 10.51
CA PRO A 833 8.12 3.06 10.00
C PRO A 833 7.54 1.68 9.70
N GLY A 834 7.67 1.23 8.44
CA GLY A 834 7.30 -0.13 8.06
C GLY A 834 8.48 -1.09 8.21
N ILE A 835 8.23 -2.30 8.72
CA ILE A 835 9.16 -3.43 8.55
C ILE A 835 9.01 -3.96 7.12
N VAL A 836 10.14 -4.29 6.50
CA VAL A 836 10.18 -5.18 5.35
C VAL A 836 10.61 -6.56 5.86
N GLU A 837 9.68 -7.50 5.94
CA GLU A 837 9.95 -8.87 6.33
C GLU A 837 10.61 -9.61 5.16
N LEU A 838 11.76 -10.23 5.44
CA LEU A 838 12.55 -11.02 4.51
C LEU A 838 12.52 -12.48 4.96
N THR A 839 11.85 -13.35 4.20
CA THR A 839 11.87 -14.80 4.42
C THR A 839 12.85 -15.44 3.45
N VAL A 840 13.96 -15.96 3.95
CA VAL A 840 14.95 -16.70 3.17
C VAL A 840 14.42 -18.12 2.96
N ALA A 841 13.67 -18.30 1.88
CA ALA A 841 12.83 -19.47 1.68
C ALA A 841 13.56 -20.64 1.01
N TYR A 842 14.54 -20.36 0.15
CA TYR A 842 15.23 -21.38 -0.63
C TYR A 842 16.72 -21.04 -0.70
N THR A 843 17.57 -21.94 -0.19
CA THR A 843 19.03 -21.82 -0.20
C THR A 843 19.68 -23.11 -0.71
N GLN A 844 20.98 -23.05 -1.01
CA GLN A 844 21.77 -24.26 -1.28
C GLN A 844 22.21 -24.90 0.05
N PRO A 845 22.47 -26.22 0.11
CA PRO A 845 22.79 -26.93 1.36
C PRO A 845 23.96 -26.35 2.16
N GLU A 846 24.94 -25.77 1.46
CA GLU A 846 26.14 -25.16 2.06
C GLU A 846 25.95 -23.70 2.50
N ASP A 847 24.84 -23.05 2.15
CA ASP A 847 24.64 -21.62 2.41
C ASP A 847 24.27 -21.35 3.88
N GLU A 848 24.85 -20.29 4.45
CA GLU A 848 24.25 -19.61 5.60
C GLU A 848 23.05 -18.75 5.20
N ILE A 849 22.13 -18.55 6.15
CA ILE A 849 20.82 -17.91 5.89
C ILE A 849 20.92 -16.38 5.92
N TRP A 850 21.49 -15.83 7.00
CA TRP A 850 21.51 -14.39 7.26
C TRP A 850 22.20 -13.55 6.17
N PRO A 851 23.26 -14.00 5.45
CA PRO A 851 23.91 -13.19 4.42
C PRO A 851 22.97 -12.83 3.26
N TRP A 852 22.02 -13.71 2.92
CA TRP A 852 21.03 -13.46 1.87
C TRP A 852 19.99 -12.41 2.30
N ALA A 853 19.63 -12.38 3.59
CA ALA A 853 18.78 -11.33 4.15
C ALA A 853 19.53 -9.99 4.20
N ALA A 854 20.80 -9.99 4.63
CA ALA A 854 21.67 -8.80 4.64
C ALA A 854 21.85 -8.22 3.23
N LEU A 855 22.19 -9.07 2.26
CA LEU A 855 22.29 -8.67 0.85
C LEU A 855 20.97 -8.06 0.34
N THR A 856 19.84 -8.69 0.65
CA THR A 856 18.52 -8.18 0.25
C THR A 856 18.19 -6.83 0.90
N HIS A 857 18.62 -6.61 2.14
CA HIS A 857 18.53 -5.31 2.82
C HIS A 857 19.37 -4.26 2.09
N GLU A 858 20.66 -4.53 1.84
CA GLU A 858 21.57 -3.57 1.18
C GLU A 858 21.11 -3.20 -0.24
N LEU A 859 20.48 -4.13 -0.96
CA LEU A 859 19.85 -3.84 -2.25
C LEU A 859 18.78 -2.73 -2.20
N ARG A 860 18.31 -2.32 -1.01
CA ARG A 860 17.41 -1.17 -0.84
C ARG A 860 18.14 0.17 -0.79
N HIS A 861 19.44 0.21 -0.51
CA HIS A 861 20.21 1.42 -0.18
C HIS A 861 21.00 2.00 -1.37
N ILE A 862 20.90 1.36 -2.53
CA ILE A 862 21.78 1.55 -3.69
C ILE A 862 21.09 2.22 -4.88
N ALA A 863 19.88 2.76 -4.69
CA ALA A 863 19.12 3.37 -5.77
C ALA A 863 19.78 4.67 -6.26
N LEU A 864 19.89 4.83 -7.59
CA LEU A 864 20.51 5.99 -8.22
C LEU A 864 19.78 7.31 -7.89
N GLN A 865 18.45 7.27 -7.86
CA GLN A 865 17.59 8.46 -7.84
C GLN A 865 17.12 8.87 -6.43
N TYR A 866 17.51 8.14 -5.38
CA TYR A 866 17.08 8.41 -4.02
C TYR A 866 18.22 8.32 -3.01
N ASP A 867 18.34 9.35 -2.17
CA ASP A 867 19.26 9.33 -1.02
C ASP A 867 18.72 8.49 0.17
N GLU A 868 17.47 8.04 0.09
CA GLU A 868 16.79 7.23 1.12
C GLU A 868 16.52 5.82 0.59
N PRO A 869 16.58 4.79 1.44
CA PRO A 869 16.37 3.42 1.00
C PRO A 869 14.99 3.17 0.44
N LEU A 870 14.96 2.35 -0.59
CA LEU A 870 13.76 1.88 -1.22
C LEU A 870 12.93 1.02 -0.26
N LYS A 871 11.60 1.05 -0.45
CA LYS A 871 10.68 0.12 0.20
C LYS A 871 10.91 -1.33 -0.27
N LEU A 872 11.27 -1.50 -1.54
CA LEU A 872 11.56 -2.80 -2.15
C LEU A 872 13.05 -2.85 -2.56
N PRO A 873 13.72 -4.01 -2.48
CA PRO A 873 15.06 -4.18 -3.05
C PRO A 873 15.13 -3.73 -4.53
N LEU A 874 16.27 -3.20 -4.97
CA LEU A 874 16.41 -2.49 -6.25
C LEU A 874 15.80 -3.23 -7.46
N VAL A 875 16.10 -4.51 -7.66
CA VAL A 875 15.55 -5.27 -8.79
C VAL A 875 14.03 -5.42 -8.75
N LEU A 876 13.42 -5.52 -7.56
CA LEU A 876 11.96 -5.51 -7.40
C LEU A 876 11.37 -4.12 -7.62
N HIS A 877 12.09 -3.07 -7.17
CA HIS A 877 11.71 -1.68 -7.43
C HIS A 877 11.69 -1.39 -8.93
N LEU A 878 12.76 -1.72 -9.65
CA LEU A 878 12.84 -1.57 -11.11
C LEU A 878 11.73 -2.35 -11.83
N ALA A 879 11.52 -3.62 -11.46
CA ALA A 879 10.46 -4.44 -12.05
C ALA A 879 9.06 -3.85 -11.82
N LYS A 880 8.81 -3.24 -10.65
CA LYS A 880 7.58 -2.51 -10.37
C LYS A 880 7.45 -1.24 -11.23
N GLU A 881 8.52 -0.45 -11.37
CA GLU A 881 8.52 0.79 -12.16
C GLU A 881 8.30 0.56 -13.66
N MET A 882 8.53 -0.66 -14.19
CA MET A 882 8.18 -0.99 -15.58
C MET A 882 6.67 -0.79 -15.88
N GLN A 883 5.79 -0.84 -14.87
CA GLN A 883 4.34 -0.59 -15.04
C GLN A 883 4.04 0.77 -15.65
N GLU A 884 4.95 1.73 -15.49
CA GLU A 884 4.84 3.08 -16.03
C GLU A 884 4.70 3.12 -17.55
N TYR A 885 5.22 2.11 -18.25
CA TYR A 885 5.23 2.00 -19.70
C TYR A 885 4.15 1.05 -20.24
N VAL A 886 3.41 0.38 -19.35
CA VAL A 886 2.30 -0.50 -19.70
C VAL A 886 1.01 0.34 -19.73
N SER A 887 0.78 1.08 -20.82
CA SER A 887 -0.34 2.03 -20.90
C SER A 887 -1.58 1.45 -21.60
N LEU A 888 -1.34 0.66 -22.66
CA LEU A 888 -2.32 0.01 -23.52
C LEU A 888 -1.65 -1.26 -24.05
N LEU A 889 -2.07 -2.45 -23.62
CA LEU A 889 -1.64 -3.70 -24.26
C LEU A 889 -2.86 -4.40 -24.86
N GLU A 890 -2.65 -5.22 -25.88
CA GLU A 890 -3.66 -6.19 -26.30
C GLU A 890 -3.73 -7.34 -25.27
N VAL A 891 -4.92 -7.94 -25.14
CA VAL A 891 -5.13 -9.13 -24.29
C VAL A 891 -5.25 -10.35 -25.18
N GLU A 892 -4.52 -11.42 -24.85
CA GLU A 892 -4.80 -12.73 -25.45
C GLU A 892 -6.15 -13.24 -24.95
N GLU A 893 -7.15 -13.23 -25.84
CA GLU A 893 -8.44 -13.85 -25.62
C GLU A 893 -8.35 -15.36 -25.81
N GLU A 894 -8.16 -16.11 -24.71
CA GLU A 894 -8.50 -17.54 -24.63
C GLU A 894 -9.02 -17.94 -23.24
#